data_AF-A0AAU5BTU8-F1
#
_entry.id   AF-A0AAU5BTU8-F1
#
_cell.length_a   1.000
_cell.length_b   1.000
_cell.length_c   1.000
_cell.angle_alpha   90.00
_cell.angle_beta   90.00
_cell.angle_gamma   90.00
#
_symmetry.space_group_name_H-M   'P 1'
#
loop_
_entity.id
_entity.type
_entity.pdbx_description
1 polymer ?
#
loop_
_entity_poly.entity_id
_entity_poly.type
_entity_poly.pdbx_seq_one_letter_code
_entity_poly.pdbx_strand_id
1 'polypeptide(L)'
;MNPLLVMSVVAASAALVPLASAGSTVAPAAADTTTPRLFSTPGKDLGSEYASSSDAIVQATGDAEGLHILSAKESDGFSFYEIARLNRKELSDVGPWTGYVCTTGSGNYAAAVYAPSAWSNEPGAYWNGAFAAVIRLSDGKVTEVPDRVQLAYFSPGCGTGDEVAFTSSSATDTSVGSTTVISVDAATGSVSSRRTVEGFLTHVTPTKDSTVGVLAGNLVDLKGNGKKLSARKLSKVPGPMFALTASKNGAVDIGTVQGENSVISRFNGKGFTELGRAPKGKVKLLPVADGAAVVGDVKGIDTSKAPGLAKHAVEGRVAGISRHGHLVTNSLFSEQMKGITKRIGSPSTEGAGTLNVEATAVKTGAKATKLVDSDRKRPQSDSSLPMDPAAFITADDDDPPNCGEGGPETKCMSGYGAPVWGKVGTMETPCIVKRNDPKRQALQASANQVEWAVDQAVHGQLNISRPANWHDTGLPAYTPQGLFPKPGLTGGGDIPAQVMLGILAQESNFKQASWHSMNGDSGNVTRSDWLGNENGTHGYPNRGKADCGYGIAQVTTGMSELHDTQLDPTRAGAVTTDYAANIAAGLGILAEKWNQLKALGMKANNGSPAYIENWYMALWGYNSGVYTTGKVGVGFFNNPINPEYPADRQPFLRYSYNDASRPGEWNYSEKILGWAEVPQMTWNGEESYSEPNMPMGVIKVAPKNLFCTPAINACNPSAADPCPTWDDQCRWSGSADWMGPQSTSNSSTEKLSYSLGSGEPALQSKYGHGPCFGHPGPYTGAIIVDDLGQHEDTYDCGDFEGADDGKFTLQSGDNITTLRSDGTYRATPYIANIDLHQLGAGYDHHVYFTHSYDYTEPFHRVTGRWQVNQKKLPSGDQPGQRYKVYLHLPSHAAEAVVRYDFIPGENTAGAKADFCNVNQATRSAGKDTWFEMGTFTFWKGGRIEMDNIQKGATGDDNVVFDAMAFVPYNYKEPGPCSLVDGGL
;
A
#
# COMPACT_ATOMS: atom_id res chain seq x y z
N MET A 1 29.59 -44.14 -8.13
CA MET A 1 29.65 -45.61 -7.93
C MET A 1 29.20 -45.90 -6.51
N ASN A 2 28.12 -46.67 -6.35
CA ASN A 2 27.57 -47.08 -5.05
C ASN A 2 27.72 -48.61 -4.92
N PRO A 3 28.02 -49.16 -3.74
CA PRO A 3 27.11 -50.18 -3.17
C PRO A 3 27.00 -50.14 -1.62
N LEU A 4 25.78 -50.25 -1.06
CA LEU A 4 25.13 -51.44 -0.43
C LEU A 4 25.82 -51.94 0.86
N LEU A 5 25.25 -51.80 2.08
CA LEU A 5 24.11 -52.47 2.75
C LEU A 5 24.37 -53.96 3.10
N VAL A 6 24.20 -54.34 4.39
CA VAL A 6 23.68 -55.63 4.94
C VAL A 6 23.93 -55.74 6.47
N MET A 7 22.91 -56.24 7.19
CA MET A 7 22.89 -57.06 8.44
C MET A 7 21.84 -56.53 9.45
N SER A 8 21.04 -57.31 10.19
CA SER A 8 20.79 -58.75 10.29
C SER A 8 19.56 -58.96 11.20
N VAL A 9 18.84 -60.06 10.99
CA VAL A 9 17.70 -60.55 11.79
C VAL A 9 18.19 -61.65 12.74
N VAL A 10 17.78 -61.66 14.02
CA VAL A 10 17.47 -62.89 14.80
C VAL A 10 16.48 -62.56 15.92
N ALA A 11 15.41 -63.36 16.01
CA ALA A 11 14.38 -63.37 17.04
C ALA A 11 14.41 -64.69 17.84
N ALA A 12 14.06 -64.65 19.13
CA ALA A 12 13.45 -65.71 19.97
C ALA A 12 13.29 -65.14 21.40
N SER A 13 12.11 -64.83 21.96
CA SER A 13 10.90 -65.60 22.34
C SER A 13 11.07 -66.62 23.48
N ALA A 14 10.50 -66.32 24.66
CA ALA A 14 9.77 -67.21 25.59
C ALA A 14 9.26 -66.38 26.81
N ALA A 15 7.94 -66.17 26.98
CA ALA A 15 7.04 -66.90 27.90
C ALA A 15 6.94 -66.23 29.31
N LEU A 16 5.81 -66.06 30.04
CA LEU A 16 4.41 -66.53 29.94
C LEU A 16 3.57 -65.86 31.11
N VAL A 17 2.36 -65.35 30.80
CA VAL A 17 1.05 -65.34 31.55
C VAL A 17 0.74 -64.42 32.80
N PRO A 18 -0.54 -64.26 33.26
CA PRO A 18 -1.36 -63.02 33.10
C PRO A 18 -2.17 -62.59 34.39
N LEU A 19 -3.27 -61.83 34.19
CA LEU A 19 -4.40 -61.46 35.10
C LEU A 19 -4.14 -60.24 36.01
N ALA A 20 -5.04 -59.28 36.25
CA ALA A 20 -6.39 -58.93 35.77
C ALA A 20 -6.72 -57.51 36.30
N SER A 21 -7.54 -56.72 35.60
CA SER A 21 -8.78 -56.10 36.14
C SER A 21 -9.40 -55.14 35.12
N ALA A 22 -10.73 -55.14 35.09
CA ALA A 22 -11.58 -54.29 34.28
C ALA A 22 -12.17 -53.14 35.11
N GLY A 23 -12.29 -51.97 34.49
CA GLY A 23 -13.35 -51.00 34.73
C GLY A 23 -12.98 -49.70 35.44
N SER A 24 -12.87 -48.60 34.67
CA SER A 24 -13.48 -47.29 34.99
C SER A 24 -13.33 -46.33 33.80
N THR A 25 -14.48 -46.02 33.17
CA THR A 25 -14.85 -44.78 32.44
C THR A 25 -13.79 -44.06 31.60
N VAL A 26 -13.98 -44.15 30.27
CA VAL A 26 -13.36 -43.28 29.27
C VAL A 26 -13.69 -41.82 29.58
N ALA A 27 -12.69 -41.06 30.04
CA ALA A 27 -12.73 -39.61 30.00
C ALA A 27 -12.64 -39.15 28.53
N PRO A 28 -13.36 -38.09 28.12
CA PRO A 28 -13.30 -37.61 26.75
C PRO A 28 -11.85 -37.21 26.44
N ALA A 29 -11.36 -37.69 25.30
CA ALA A 29 -10.08 -37.29 24.75
C ALA A 29 -9.97 -35.76 24.73
N ALA A 30 -8.93 -35.24 25.37
CA ALA A 30 -8.58 -33.83 25.30
C ALA A 30 -8.42 -33.46 23.82
N ALA A 31 -9.18 -32.45 23.41
CA ALA A 31 -9.10 -31.85 22.09
C ALA A 31 -7.65 -31.40 21.79
N ASP A 32 -7.27 -31.59 20.53
CA ASP A 32 -6.00 -31.20 19.92
C ASP A 32 -5.47 -29.84 20.42
N THR A 33 -4.30 -29.87 21.05
CA THR A 33 -3.58 -28.70 21.59
C THR A 33 -2.53 -28.19 20.60
N THR A 34 -2.96 -27.68 19.43
CA THR A 34 -2.06 -27.11 18.42
C THR A 34 -2.33 -25.63 18.15
N THR A 35 -2.73 -24.87 19.18
CA THR A 35 -2.77 -23.40 19.11
C THR A 35 -1.40 -22.83 19.49
N PRO A 36 -0.56 -22.32 18.57
CA PRO A 36 0.65 -21.61 18.95
C PRO A 36 0.31 -20.37 19.77
N ARG A 37 0.57 -20.47 21.09
CA ARG A 37 0.49 -19.38 22.06
C ARG A 37 1.74 -18.51 21.96
N LEU A 38 1.63 -17.22 22.31
CA LEU A 38 2.78 -16.33 22.40
C LEU A 38 3.72 -16.78 23.53
N PHE A 39 3.15 -17.13 24.69
CA PHE A 39 3.87 -17.75 25.79
C PHE A 39 3.67 -19.26 25.77
N SER A 40 4.76 -20.02 25.67
CA SER A 40 4.71 -21.49 25.67
C SER A 40 4.36 -22.06 27.04
N THR A 41 4.60 -21.31 28.14
CA THR A 41 4.24 -21.69 29.51
C THR A 41 3.41 -20.62 30.23
N PRO A 42 2.17 -20.31 29.79
CA PRO A 42 1.38 -19.17 30.32
C PRO A 42 1.19 -19.17 31.83
N GLY A 43 0.99 -20.34 32.46
CA GLY A 43 0.84 -20.41 33.92
C GLY A 43 2.07 -19.94 34.71
N LYS A 44 3.27 -20.05 34.11
CA LYS A 44 4.53 -19.53 34.65
C LYS A 44 4.76 -18.08 34.22
N ASP A 45 4.55 -17.79 32.94
CA ASP A 45 4.97 -16.53 32.32
C ASP A 45 3.95 -15.39 32.54
N LEU A 46 2.66 -15.71 32.64
CA LEU A 46 1.56 -14.75 32.90
C LEU A 46 1.05 -14.86 34.34
N GLY A 47 1.21 -16.04 34.94
CA GLY A 47 0.73 -16.35 36.29
C GLY A 47 -0.38 -17.39 36.29
N SER A 48 -0.65 -17.99 37.45
CA SER A 48 -1.62 -19.10 37.59
C SER A 48 -3.05 -18.75 37.22
N GLU A 49 -3.42 -17.47 37.31
CA GLU A 49 -4.77 -16.95 37.07
C GLU A 49 -5.07 -16.60 35.61
N TYR A 50 -4.08 -16.72 34.70
CA TYR A 50 -4.19 -16.27 33.30
C TYR A 50 -5.45 -16.79 32.60
N ALA A 51 -5.81 -18.07 32.83
CA ALA A 51 -6.93 -18.75 32.21
C ALA A 51 -8.31 -18.14 32.55
N SER A 52 -8.40 -17.35 33.62
CA SER A 52 -9.63 -16.66 34.05
C SER A 52 -9.65 -15.17 33.72
N SER A 53 -8.56 -14.64 33.13
CA SER A 53 -8.43 -13.23 32.86
C SER A 53 -9.27 -12.77 31.67
N SER A 54 -9.86 -11.58 31.79
CA SER A 54 -10.53 -10.87 30.70
C SER A 54 -9.59 -9.97 29.89
N ASP A 55 -8.29 -9.95 30.21
CA ASP A 55 -7.35 -9.07 29.55
C ASP A 55 -7.18 -9.43 28.08
N ALA A 56 -7.15 -8.40 27.26
CA ALA A 56 -7.10 -8.49 25.82
C ALA A 56 -6.31 -7.31 25.26
N ILE A 57 -5.74 -7.50 24.09
CA ILE A 57 -5.03 -6.45 23.36
C ILE A 57 -5.53 -6.41 21.93
N VAL A 58 -5.58 -5.20 21.37
CA VAL A 58 -5.74 -4.95 19.94
C VAL A 58 -4.53 -4.17 19.46
N GLN A 59 -3.99 -4.56 18.32
CA GLN A 59 -2.88 -3.88 17.66
C GLN A 59 -3.09 -3.85 16.16
N ALA A 60 -2.38 -2.98 15.46
CA ALA A 60 -2.39 -2.93 14.01
C ALA A 60 -0.98 -2.75 13.45
N THR A 61 -0.74 -3.39 12.31
CA THR A 61 0.42 -3.21 11.42
C THR A 61 -0.07 -3.37 10.00
N GLY A 62 0.57 -2.71 9.03
CA GLY A 62 0.19 -2.84 7.64
C GLY A 62 1.32 -3.37 6.77
N ASP A 63 0.94 -3.89 5.62
CA ASP A 63 1.81 -4.34 4.53
C ASP A 63 1.04 -4.26 3.19
N ALA A 64 1.55 -4.85 2.11
CA ALA A 64 0.92 -4.78 0.78
C ALA A 64 -0.49 -5.40 0.72
N GLU A 65 -0.84 -6.31 1.63
CA GLU A 65 -2.17 -6.93 1.66
C GLU A 65 -3.20 -6.08 2.43
N GLY A 66 -2.78 -5.10 3.22
CA GLY A 66 -3.68 -4.23 3.98
C GLY A 66 -3.15 -3.84 5.36
N LEU A 67 -3.98 -3.11 6.11
CA LEU A 67 -3.79 -2.90 7.54
C LEU A 67 -4.40 -4.08 8.31
N HIS A 68 -3.55 -4.90 8.90
CA HIS A 68 -3.91 -6.05 9.73
C HIS A 68 -4.32 -5.59 11.12
N ILE A 69 -5.56 -5.90 11.54
CA ILE A 69 -6.05 -5.69 12.89
C ILE A 69 -5.95 -7.01 13.65
N LEU A 70 -5.10 -7.04 14.66
CA LEU A 70 -4.83 -8.23 15.46
C LEU A 70 -5.45 -8.11 16.85
N SER A 71 -5.93 -9.23 17.38
CA SER A 71 -6.35 -9.33 18.77
C SER A 71 -5.78 -10.56 19.46
N ALA A 72 -5.49 -10.44 20.76
CA ALA A 72 -5.07 -11.54 21.61
C ALA A 72 -5.70 -11.42 23.00
N LYS A 73 -5.96 -12.56 23.65
CA LYS A 73 -6.50 -12.63 25.02
C LYS A 73 -5.54 -13.33 25.96
N GLU A 74 -5.47 -12.88 27.20
CA GLU A 74 -4.63 -13.51 28.22
C GLU A 74 -5.07 -14.94 28.53
N SER A 75 -6.38 -15.20 28.59
CA SER A 75 -6.95 -16.55 28.80
C SER A 75 -6.38 -17.60 27.85
N ASP A 76 -5.97 -17.16 26.66
CA ASP A 76 -5.47 -18.00 25.57
C ASP A 76 -3.93 -17.92 25.45
N GLY A 77 -3.25 -17.42 26.49
CA GLY A 77 -1.81 -17.20 26.52
C GLY A 77 -1.33 -16.12 25.55
N PHE A 78 -2.17 -15.12 25.28
CA PHE A 78 -1.95 -14.07 24.27
C PHE A 78 -1.62 -14.62 22.88
N SER A 79 -2.33 -15.66 22.45
CA SER A 79 -2.31 -16.05 21.04
C SER A 79 -2.88 -14.91 20.19
N PHE A 80 -2.08 -14.32 19.32
CA PHE A 80 -2.52 -13.27 18.39
C PHE A 80 -3.22 -13.88 17.18
N TYR A 81 -4.33 -13.27 16.78
CA TYR A 81 -5.12 -13.62 15.60
C TYR A 81 -5.47 -12.36 14.83
N GLU A 82 -5.50 -12.46 13.51
CA GLU A 82 -6.15 -11.46 12.67
C GLU A 82 -7.66 -11.52 12.88
N ILE A 83 -8.25 -10.37 13.20
CA ILE A 83 -9.70 -10.21 13.34
C ILE A 83 -10.30 -9.39 12.21
N ALA A 84 -9.50 -8.56 11.53
CA ALA A 84 -9.90 -7.85 10.33
C ALA A 84 -8.66 -7.44 9.52
N ARG A 85 -8.80 -7.36 8.20
CA ARG A 85 -7.81 -6.79 7.30
C ARG A 85 -8.47 -5.64 6.56
N LEU A 86 -7.89 -4.44 6.66
CA LEU A 86 -8.44 -3.23 6.04
C LEU A 86 -7.61 -2.87 4.82
N ASN A 87 -8.20 -2.99 3.65
CA ASN A 87 -7.61 -2.59 2.38
C ASN A 87 -8.72 -2.08 1.46
N ARG A 88 -8.32 -1.59 0.30
CA ARG A 88 -9.21 -1.18 -0.78
C ARG A 88 -8.71 -1.88 -2.02
N LYS A 89 -9.47 -2.86 -2.50
CA LYS A 89 -9.16 -3.68 -3.69
C LYS A 89 -8.82 -2.81 -4.89
N GLU A 90 -9.50 -1.70 -4.92
CA GLU A 90 -9.47 -0.67 -5.91
C GLU A 90 -8.18 0.18 -5.90
N LEU A 91 -7.33 -0.02 -4.89
CA LEU A 91 -6.01 0.55 -4.71
C LEU A 91 -4.98 -0.58 -4.51
N SER A 92 -5.14 -1.71 -5.19
CA SER A 92 -4.19 -2.84 -5.13
C SER A 92 -2.78 -2.48 -5.64
N ASP A 93 -2.66 -1.42 -6.45
CA ASP A 93 -1.46 -0.97 -7.16
C ASP A 93 -0.71 0.17 -6.45
N VAL A 94 -1.02 0.44 -5.18
CA VAL A 94 -0.43 1.55 -4.39
C VAL A 94 0.64 1.12 -3.38
N GLY A 95 0.86 -0.19 -3.24
CA GLY A 95 1.86 -0.75 -2.33
C GLY A 95 1.37 -0.94 -0.89
N PRO A 96 2.27 -0.84 0.11
CA PRO A 96 1.96 -1.20 1.49
C PRO A 96 0.98 -0.24 2.15
N TRP A 97 0.16 -0.76 3.04
CA TRP A 97 -0.81 -0.02 3.84
C TRP A 97 -0.22 0.39 5.20
N THR A 98 -0.74 1.47 5.77
CA THR A 98 -0.42 1.95 7.11
C THR A 98 -1.68 2.49 7.78
N GLY A 99 -1.61 2.71 9.10
CA GLY A 99 -2.73 3.24 9.85
C GLY A 99 -2.58 3.17 11.36
N TYR A 100 -3.61 3.65 12.04
CA TYR A 100 -3.68 3.73 13.49
C TYR A 100 -4.98 3.14 13.99
N VAL A 101 -4.92 2.45 15.13
CA VAL A 101 -6.07 1.79 15.75
C VAL A 101 -6.20 2.21 17.21
N CYS A 102 -7.43 2.40 17.68
CA CYS A 102 -7.75 2.54 19.10
C CYS A 102 -8.88 1.58 19.48
N THR A 103 -8.91 1.17 20.75
CA THR A 103 -9.99 0.33 21.30
C THR A 103 -10.96 1.20 22.09
N THR A 104 -12.26 1.00 21.88
CA THR A 104 -13.33 1.64 22.66
C THR A 104 -13.25 1.26 24.14
N GLY A 105 -13.74 2.10 25.04
CA GLY A 105 -13.68 1.84 26.48
C GLY A 105 -14.41 0.57 26.90
N SER A 106 -15.50 0.20 26.20
CA SER A 106 -16.20 -1.07 26.42
C SER A 106 -15.31 -2.29 26.11
N GLY A 107 -14.39 -2.15 25.16
CA GLY A 107 -13.57 -3.24 24.61
C GLY A 107 -14.33 -4.17 23.69
N ASN A 108 -15.51 -3.76 23.21
CA ASN A 108 -16.27 -4.52 22.23
C ASN A 108 -15.91 -4.12 20.79
N TYR A 109 -15.37 -2.92 20.60
CA TYR A 109 -15.04 -2.37 19.28
C TYR A 109 -13.64 -1.76 19.24
N ALA A 110 -13.03 -1.80 18.06
CA ALA A 110 -11.89 -0.96 17.70
C ALA A 110 -12.30 0.01 16.58
N ALA A 111 -11.61 1.14 16.50
CA ALA A 111 -11.70 2.07 15.39
C ALA A 111 -10.32 2.18 14.75
N ALA A 112 -10.28 2.23 13.42
CA ALA A 112 -9.06 2.35 12.67
C ALA A 112 -9.16 3.45 11.61
N VAL A 113 -8.05 4.16 11.40
CA VAL A 113 -7.78 4.92 10.18
C VAL A 113 -6.72 4.15 9.39
N TYR A 114 -6.87 4.07 8.08
CA TYR A 114 -5.97 3.32 7.22
C TYR A 114 -5.85 3.95 5.82
N ALA A 115 -4.69 3.80 5.20
CA ALA A 115 -4.39 4.33 3.88
C ALA A 115 -3.14 3.65 3.28
N PRO A 116 -2.91 3.78 1.97
CA PRO A 116 -1.60 3.55 1.37
C PRO A 116 -0.49 4.33 2.09
N SER A 117 0.66 3.70 2.31
CA SER A 117 1.78 4.32 3.05
C SER A 117 2.38 5.51 2.32
N ALA A 118 2.33 5.51 0.98
CA ALA A 118 2.79 6.62 0.13
C ALA A 118 2.07 7.93 0.46
N TRP A 119 0.79 7.88 0.83
CA TRP A 119 0.00 9.07 1.20
C TRP A 119 0.50 9.76 2.47
N SER A 120 1.36 9.10 3.26
CA SER A 120 2.05 9.76 4.37
C SER A 120 3.10 10.79 3.92
N ASN A 121 3.42 10.84 2.63
CA ASN A 121 4.29 11.83 2.01
C ASN A 121 3.49 12.96 1.33
N GLU A 122 2.18 12.82 1.16
CA GLU A 122 1.34 13.76 0.41
C GLU A 122 0.49 14.60 1.36
N PRO A 123 0.72 15.92 1.51
CA PRO A 123 -0.02 16.74 2.48
C PRO A 123 -1.54 16.65 2.32
N GLY A 124 -2.04 16.67 1.07
CA GLY A 124 -3.47 16.56 0.78
C GLY A 124 -4.08 15.24 1.24
N ALA A 125 -3.47 14.11 0.82
CA ALA A 125 -3.94 12.78 1.20
C ALA A 125 -3.79 12.51 2.70
N TYR A 126 -2.74 13.04 3.35
CA TYR A 126 -2.55 12.97 4.80
C TYR A 126 -3.67 13.67 5.57
N TRP A 127 -4.08 14.87 5.14
CA TRP A 127 -5.05 15.70 5.88
C TRP A 127 -6.51 15.27 5.72
N ASN A 128 -6.89 14.66 4.60
CA ASN A 128 -8.28 14.29 4.34
C ASN A 128 -8.46 13.18 3.30
N GLY A 129 -7.46 12.32 3.07
CA GLY A 129 -7.54 11.24 2.09
C GLY A 129 -7.79 9.84 2.68
N ALA A 130 -7.43 9.62 3.94
CA ALA A 130 -7.45 8.28 4.55
C ALA A 130 -8.86 7.74 4.79
N PHE A 131 -8.95 6.41 4.85
CA PHE A 131 -10.18 5.67 5.09
C PHE A 131 -10.36 5.41 6.59
N ALA A 132 -11.61 5.25 7.03
CA ALA A 132 -11.93 4.97 8.44
C ALA A 132 -12.89 3.78 8.56
N ALA A 133 -12.73 3.00 9.63
CA ALA A 133 -13.58 1.86 9.91
C ALA A 133 -13.76 1.61 11.41
N VAL A 134 -14.88 1.01 11.78
CA VAL A 134 -15.15 0.42 13.09
C VAL A 134 -15.16 -1.10 12.96
N ILE A 135 -14.47 -1.78 13.87
CA ILE A 135 -14.31 -3.23 13.89
C ILE A 135 -14.93 -3.78 15.17
N ARG A 136 -15.88 -4.71 15.05
CA ARG A 136 -16.44 -5.44 16.19
C ARG A 136 -15.52 -6.57 16.60
N LEU A 137 -14.99 -6.52 17.82
CA LEU A 137 -13.93 -7.44 18.29
C LEU A 137 -14.42 -8.86 18.58
N SER A 138 -15.74 -9.06 18.71
CA SER A 138 -16.30 -10.39 18.96
C SER A 138 -16.14 -11.34 17.77
N ASP A 139 -16.29 -10.82 16.55
CA ASP A 139 -16.40 -11.59 15.31
C ASP A 139 -15.69 -10.95 14.11
N GLY A 140 -15.01 -9.81 14.28
CA GLY A 140 -14.25 -9.16 13.22
C GLY A 140 -15.05 -8.29 12.26
N LYS A 141 -16.38 -8.13 12.47
CA LYS A 141 -17.21 -7.35 11.53
C LYS A 141 -16.68 -5.92 11.37
N VAL A 142 -16.29 -5.59 10.15
CA VAL A 142 -15.86 -4.24 9.75
C VAL A 142 -17.07 -3.44 9.27
N THR A 143 -17.17 -2.19 9.72
CA THR A 143 -18.14 -1.20 9.24
C THR A 143 -17.37 0.05 8.83
N GLU A 144 -17.35 0.35 7.53
CA GLU A 144 -16.67 1.53 7.03
C GLU A 144 -17.39 2.82 7.42
N VAL A 145 -16.58 3.86 7.64
CA VAL A 145 -17.05 5.23 7.79
C VAL A 145 -16.94 5.89 6.42
N PRO A 146 -18.04 6.44 5.87
CA PRO A 146 -18.06 6.96 4.49
C PRO A 146 -17.20 8.23 4.30
N ASP A 147 -16.80 8.87 5.39
CA ASP A 147 -16.01 10.10 5.39
C ASP A 147 -14.51 9.81 5.26
N ARG A 148 -13.80 10.69 4.53
CA ARG A 148 -12.34 10.69 4.51
C ARG A 148 -11.77 11.44 5.71
N VAL A 149 -10.68 10.92 6.26
CA VAL A 149 -10.11 11.35 7.54
C VAL A 149 -8.60 11.59 7.44
N GLN A 150 -8.01 12.11 8.51
CA GLN A 150 -6.57 12.33 8.67
C GLN A 150 -5.83 11.04 8.99
N LEU A 151 -4.72 10.78 8.29
CA LEU A 151 -3.76 9.71 8.60
C LEU A 151 -2.80 10.10 9.73
N ALA A 152 -3.32 10.53 10.87
CA ALA A 152 -2.53 11.08 11.97
C ALA A 152 -2.54 10.17 13.21
N TYR A 153 -1.43 10.10 13.96
CA TYR A 153 -1.29 9.24 15.14
C TYR A 153 -2.30 9.53 16.27
N PHE A 154 -2.90 10.72 16.26
CA PHE A 154 -3.90 11.16 17.22
C PHE A 154 -5.35 10.91 16.74
N SER A 155 -5.53 10.22 15.61
CA SER A 155 -6.81 9.85 15.01
C SER A 155 -6.77 8.35 14.66
N PRO A 156 -7.78 7.53 15.01
CA PRO A 156 -8.99 7.88 15.73
C PRO A 156 -8.81 8.17 17.22
N GLY A 157 -9.76 8.92 17.78
CA GLY A 157 -9.93 9.11 19.22
C GLY A 157 -11.05 8.24 19.77
N CYS A 158 -10.71 7.21 20.55
CA CYS A 158 -11.68 6.35 21.23
C CYS A 158 -12.01 6.89 22.63
N GLY A 159 -13.31 6.92 22.96
CA GLY A 159 -13.79 7.34 24.27
C GLY A 159 -13.76 6.25 25.34
N THR A 160 -14.26 6.61 26.54
CA THR A 160 -14.47 5.67 27.64
C THR A 160 -15.70 4.78 27.45
N GLY A 161 -16.57 5.09 26.49
CA GLY A 161 -17.69 4.28 26.03
C GLY A 161 -17.44 3.71 24.63
N ASP A 162 -18.49 3.66 23.81
CA ASP A 162 -18.45 3.21 22.41
C ASP A 162 -18.39 4.39 21.41
N GLU A 163 -18.22 5.62 21.91
CA GLU A 163 -18.05 6.79 21.08
C GLU A 163 -16.63 6.88 20.50
N VAL A 164 -16.57 7.15 19.19
CA VAL A 164 -15.33 7.35 18.44
C VAL A 164 -15.38 8.70 17.74
N ALA A 165 -14.25 9.39 17.68
CA ALA A 165 -14.09 10.60 16.89
C ALA A 165 -12.96 10.44 15.88
N PHE A 166 -13.26 10.74 14.62
CA PHE A 166 -12.26 10.94 13.58
C PHE A 166 -12.16 12.43 13.25
N THR A 167 -11.04 12.84 12.66
CA THR A 167 -10.80 14.20 12.20
C THR A 167 -10.46 14.22 10.72
N SER A 168 -10.92 15.25 10.01
CA SER A 168 -10.61 15.54 8.61
C SER A 168 -10.29 17.03 8.50
N SER A 169 -9.11 17.38 7.97
CA SER A 169 -8.62 18.75 7.97
C SER A 169 -8.57 19.33 6.55
N SER A 170 -8.94 20.61 6.44
CA SER A 170 -8.70 21.44 5.26
C SER A 170 -7.62 22.49 5.52
N ALA A 171 -6.93 22.44 6.66
CA ALA A 171 -5.80 23.32 6.95
C ALA A 171 -4.61 22.94 6.07
N THR A 172 -3.91 23.94 5.56
CA THR A 172 -2.75 23.77 4.67
C THR A 172 -1.63 24.72 5.05
N ASP A 173 -0.48 24.63 4.40
CA ASP A 173 0.61 25.62 4.52
C ASP A 173 0.27 27.02 3.96
N THR A 174 -0.98 27.23 3.51
CA THR A 174 -1.46 28.47 2.90
C THR A 174 -2.76 28.98 3.52
N SER A 175 -3.40 28.20 4.40
CA SER A 175 -4.71 28.53 4.94
C SER A 175 -4.95 27.81 6.26
N VAL A 176 -5.35 28.60 7.27
CA VAL A 176 -5.73 28.10 8.61
C VAL A 176 -6.80 27.01 8.55
N GLY A 177 -7.63 27.06 7.51
CA GLY A 177 -8.61 26.04 7.17
C GLY A 177 -9.55 25.72 8.32
N SER A 178 -10.03 24.48 8.31
CA SER A 178 -10.95 24.00 9.32
C SER A 178 -10.77 22.50 9.53
N THR A 179 -11.11 22.03 10.72
CA THR A 179 -11.14 20.61 11.04
C THR A 179 -12.57 20.15 11.25
N THR A 180 -12.99 19.13 10.52
CA THR A 180 -14.26 18.43 10.71
C THR A 180 -14.06 17.26 11.65
N VAL A 181 -14.83 17.24 12.73
CA VAL A 181 -14.95 16.11 13.66
C VAL A 181 -16.10 15.22 13.19
N ILE A 182 -15.80 13.97 12.92
CA ILE A 182 -16.75 12.93 12.52
C ILE A 182 -16.95 12.01 13.72
N SER A 183 -18.09 12.16 14.39
CA SER A 183 -18.42 11.36 15.57
C SER A 183 -19.18 10.11 15.17
N VAL A 184 -18.69 8.95 15.57
CA VAL A 184 -19.25 7.63 15.23
C VAL A 184 -19.64 6.92 16.51
N ASP A 185 -20.82 6.31 16.51
CA ASP A 185 -21.22 5.32 17.51
C ASP A 185 -20.74 3.96 17.03
N ALA A 186 -19.75 3.38 17.71
CA ALA A 186 -19.15 2.12 17.30
C ALA A 186 -20.11 0.92 17.41
N ALA A 187 -21.11 0.99 18.29
CA ALA A 187 -22.07 -0.09 18.48
C ALA A 187 -23.06 -0.19 17.33
N THR A 188 -23.46 0.94 16.76
CA THR A 188 -24.36 1.00 15.60
C THR A 188 -23.61 1.12 14.27
N GLY A 189 -22.30 1.44 14.31
CA GLY A 189 -21.49 1.74 13.13
C GLY A 189 -21.91 3.02 12.40
N SER A 190 -22.75 3.86 13.03
CA SER A 190 -23.38 5.01 12.38
C SER A 190 -22.66 6.32 12.70
N VAL A 191 -22.53 7.18 11.68
CA VAL A 191 -22.03 8.55 11.86
C VAL A 191 -23.09 9.40 12.55
N SER A 192 -22.88 9.71 13.82
CA SER A 192 -23.79 10.50 14.66
C SER A 192 -23.76 12.00 14.35
N SER A 193 -22.60 12.54 13.94
CA SER A 193 -22.50 13.94 13.51
C SER A 193 -21.24 14.23 12.72
N ARG A 194 -21.33 15.27 11.87
CA ARG A 194 -20.20 15.89 11.16
C ARG A 194 -20.20 17.37 11.51
N ARG A 195 -19.17 17.82 12.24
CA ARG A 195 -19.15 19.20 12.74
C ARG A 195 -17.78 19.82 12.62
N THR A 196 -17.75 21.06 12.18
CA THR A 196 -16.51 21.74 11.81
C THR A 196 -16.12 22.81 12.82
N VAL A 197 -14.83 22.93 13.12
CA VAL A 197 -14.20 24.02 13.87
C VAL A 197 -13.14 24.69 13.00
N GLU A 198 -12.96 26.00 13.13
CA GLU A 198 -11.88 26.73 12.45
C GLU A 198 -10.52 26.38 13.06
N GLY A 199 -9.50 26.24 12.21
CA GLY A 199 -8.14 25.88 12.60
C GLY A 199 -7.87 24.38 12.68
N PHE A 200 -6.63 24.07 13.01
CA PHE A 200 -6.11 22.71 13.10
C PHE A 200 -6.35 22.11 14.48
N LEU A 201 -7.32 21.20 14.56
CA LEU A 201 -7.71 20.51 15.78
C LEU A 201 -7.06 19.12 15.83
N THR A 202 -6.29 18.85 16.88
CA THR A 202 -5.63 17.55 17.08
C THR A 202 -6.17 16.84 18.33
N HIS A 203 -5.84 15.56 18.49
CA HIS A 203 -6.10 14.80 19.73
C HIS A 203 -7.55 14.85 20.19
N VAL A 204 -8.50 14.76 19.25
CA VAL A 204 -9.92 14.74 19.59
C VAL A 204 -10.22 13.46 20.34
N THR A 205 -10.80 13.55 21.53
CA THR A 205 -11.06 12.38 22.37
C THR A 205 -12.39 12.55 23.09
N PRO A 206 -13.35 11.64 22.85
CA PRO A 206 -14.56 11.57 23.66
C PRO A 206 -14.21 11.22 25.12
N THR A 207 -14.86 11.88 26.07
CA THR A 207 -14.80 11.56 27.50
C THR A 207 -16.21 11.30 28.00
N LYS A 208 -16.34 10.85 29.26
CA LYS A 208 -17.65 10.62 29.88
C LYS A 208 -18.58 11.84 29.85
N ASP A 209 -18.04 13.04 30.00
CA ASP A 209 -18.83 14.26 30.22
C ASP A 209 -18.83 15.21 29.01
N SER A 210 -17.84 15.11 28.12
CA SER A 210 -17.75 15.92 26.89
C SER A 210 -16.74 15.36 25.88
N THR A 211 -16.63 15.98 24.71
CA THR A 211 -15.53 15.71 23.77
C THR A 211 -14.48 16.80 23.91
N VAL A 212 -13.22 16.41 24.10
CA VAL A 212 -12.09 17.35 24.18
C VAL A 212 -11.22 17.26 22.93
N GLY A 213 -10.39 18.28 22.70
CA GLY A 213 -9.34 18.27 21.70
C GLY A 213 -8.30 19.35 21.98
N VAL A 214 -7.33 19.50 21.09
CA VAL A 214 -6.26 20.50 21.20
C VAL A 214 -6.31 21.43 20.00
N LEU A 215 -6.54 22.72 20.27
CA LEU A 215 -6.68 23.76 19.25
C LEU A 215 -5.91 25.02 19.67
N ALA A 216 -5.09 25.55 18.77
CA ALA A 216 -4.26 26.74 19.00
C ALA A 216 -3.44 26.65 20.31
N GLY A 217 -2.94 25.45 20.62
CA GLY A 217 -2.12 25.16 21.81
C GLY A 217 -2.88 25.07 23.14
N ASN A 218 -4.22 24.96 23.10
CA ASN A 218 -5.05 24.84 24.29
C ASN A 218 -5.85 23.53 24.25
N LEU A 219 -6.03 22.92 25.42
CA LEU A 219 -7.08 21.93 25.62
C LEU A 219 -8.42 22.65 25.53
N VAL A 220 -9.31 22.17 24.67
CA VAL A 220 -10.63 22.75 24.42
C VAL A 220 -11.73 21.71 24.65
N ASP A 221 -12.86 22.19 25.15
CA ASP A 221 -14.13 21.48 25.24
C ASP A 221 -14.93 21.77 23.97
N LEU A 222 -15.29 20.73 23.23
CA LEU A 222 -15.97 20.83 21.94
C LEU A 222 -17.48 20.66 22.15
N LYS A 223 -18.24 21.71 21.84
CA LYS A 223 -19.71 21.71 21.94
C LYS A 223 -20.34 22.34 20.72
N GLY A 224 -21.46 21.81 20.26
CA GLY A 224 -22.20 22.42 19.16
C GLY A 224 -23.41 21.61 18.72
N ASN A 225 -24.37 22.30 18.12
CA ASN A 225 -25.53 21.71 17.47
C ASN A 225 -25.46 22.00 15.96
N GLY A 226 -25.99 21.10 15.13
CA GLY A 226 -25.90 21.24 13.66
C GLY A 226 -24.47 20.98 13.14
N LYS A 227 -24.04 21.77 12.13
CA LYS A 227 -22.77 21.57 11.40
C LYS A 227 -21.54 22.26 12.02
N LYS A 228 -21.68 23.08 13.06
CA LYS A 228 -20.58 23.86 13.65
C LYS A 228 -20.23 23.40 15.05
N LEU A 229 -18.93 23.41 15.37
CA LEU A 229 -18.41 23.27 16.74
C LEU A 229 -17.94 24.61 17.28
N SER A 230 -18.25 24.85 18.54
CA SER A 230 -17.57 25.84 19.38
C SER A 230 -16.50 25.12 20.20
N ALA A 231 -15.32 25.74 20.27
CA ALA A 231 -14.20 25.27 21.08
C ALA A 231 -14.04 26.19 22.29
N ARG A 232 -14.45 25.72 23.46
CA ARG A 232 -14.28 26.46 24.72
C ARG A 232 -12.94 26.08 25.34
N LYS A 233 -12.02 27.05 25.44
CA LYS A 233 -10.74 26.87 26.13
C LYS A 233 -10.93 26.38 27.56
N LEU A 234 -10.25 25.28 27.89
CA LEU A 234 -10.17 24.71 29.24
C LEU A 234 -8.85 25.09 29.92
N SER A 235 -7.72 24.78 29.28
CA SER A 235 -6.38 25.07 29.81
C SER A 235 -5.36 25.19 28.68
N LYS A 236 -4.31 25.99 28.89
CA LYS A 236 -3.14 25.98 28.00
C LYS A 236 -2.41 24.65 28.17
N VAL A 237 -2.02 24.01 27.06
CA VAL A 237 -1.19 22.80 27.09
C VAL A 237 0.27 23.19 27.39
N PRO A 238 0.98 22.46 28.28
CA PRO A 238 2.28 22.89 28.78
C PRO A 238 3.46 22.73 27.79
N GLY A 239 3.27 22.08 26.64
CA GLY A 239 4.32 21.92 25.62
C GLY A 239 3.89 21.07 24.41
N PRO A 240 4.79 20.84 23.45
CA PRO A 240 4.59 19.93 22.31
C PRO A 240 4.11 18.56 22.77
N MET A 241 3.10 18.00 22.10
CA MET A 241 2.40 16.79 22.54
C MET A 241 2.89 15.53 21.83
N PHE A 242 2.73 14.40 22.51
CA PHE A 242 2.86 13.06 21.90
C PHE A 242 1.70 12.12 22.23
N ALA A 243 0.80 12.52 23.14
CA ALA A 243 -0.36 11.71 23.50
C ALA A 243 -1.42 12.54 24.26
N LEU A 244 -2.68 12.15 24.10
CA LEU A 244 -3.82 12.55 24.93
C LEU A 244 -4.72 11.33 25.14
N THR A 245 -5.14 11.08 26.37
CA THR A 245 -6.01 9.95 26.71
C THR A 245 -7.09 10.38 27.70
N ALA A 246 -8.31 9.87 27.53
CA ALA A 246 -9.35 10.00 28.52
C ALA A 246 -9.03 9.14 29.76
N SER A 247 -9.36 9.65 30.94
CA SER A 247 -9.21 8.93 32.21
C SER A 247 -10.51 8.98 33.02
N LYS A 248 -10.51 8.38 34.21
CA LYS A 248 -11.69 8.32 35.08
C LYS A 248 -12.16 9.73 35.48
N ASN A 249 -13.47 9.85 35.73
CA ASN A 249 -14.12 11.07 36.23
C ASN A 249 -13.97 12.29 35.31
N GLY A 250 -13.93 12.08 33.99
CA GLY A 250 -13.77 13.15 33.01
C GLY A 250 -12.39 13.81 33.01
N ALA A 251 -11.42 13.23 33.71
CA ALA A 251 -10.03 13.67 33.66
C ALA A 251 -9.39 13.30 32.31
N VAL A 252 -8.36 14.06 31.94
CA VAL A 252 -7.58 13.83 30.72
C VAL A 252 -6.11 13.79 31.09
N ASP A 253 -5.41 12.75 30.67
CA ASP A 253 -3.97 12.64 30.81
C ASP A 253 -3.30 12.97 29.48
N ILE A 254 -2.19 13.71 29.52
CA ILE A 254 -1.41 14.10 28.34
C ILE A 254 0.06 13.76 28.50
N GLY A 255 0.69 13.48 27.36
CA GLY A 255 2.13 13.38 27.21
C GLY A 255 2.68 14.60 26.45
N THR A 256 3.66 15.28 27.02
CA THR A 256 4.33 16.44 26.40
C THR A 256 5.86 16.32 26.45
N VAL A 257 6.57 17.09 25.63
CA VAL A 257 8.04 17.16 25.66
C VAL A 257 8.51 18.49 26.24
N GLN A 258 9.47 18.43 27.16
CA GLN A 258 10.19 19.60 27.67
C GLN A 258 11.69 19.31 27.74
N GLY A 259 12.46 19.91 26.82
CA GLY A 259 13.88 19.60 26.65
C GLY A 259 14.09 18.12 26.30
N GLU A 260 14.93 17.44 27.08
CA GLU A 260 15.23 16.02 26.91
C GLU A 260 14.31 15.08 27.69
N ASN A 261 13.15 15.58 28.15
CA ASN A 261 12.20 14.79 28.95
C ASN A 261 10.83 14.69 28.28
N SER A 262 10.24 13.51 28.35
CA SER A 262 8.79 13.29 28.25
C SER A 262 8.15 13.59 29.61
N VAL A 263 7.09 14.37 29.61
CA VAL A 263 6.38 14.85 30.82
C VAL A 263 4.93 14.38 30.76
N ILE A 264 4.48 13.70 31.82
CA ILE A 264 3.10 13.26 31.96
C ILE A 264 2.37 14.25 32.86
N SER A 265 1.23 14.76 32.38
CA SER A 265 0.40 15.73 33.12
C SER A 265 -1.07 15.35 33.06
N ARG A 266 -1.82 15.73 34.10
CA ARG A 266 -3.25 15.49 34.21
C ARG A 266 -4.05 16.78 34.24
N PHE A 267 -5.13 16.85 33.49
CA PHE A 267 -6.20 17.84 33.65
C PHE A 267 -7.39 17.23 34.39
N ASN A 268 -7.86 17.91 35.44
CA ASN A 268 -8.98 17.49 36.30
C ASN A 268 -10.10 18.53 36.38
N GLY A 269 -10.25 19.38 35.35
CA GLY A 269 -11.26 20.44 35.29
C GLY A 269 -10.78 21.83 35.73
N LYS A 270 -9.58 21.97 36.32
CA LYS A 270 -9.01 23.28 36.71
C LYS A 270 -7.81 23.69 35.85
N GLY A 271 -6.81 22.82 35.75
CA GLY A 271 -5.57 23.05 35.03
C GLY A 271 -4.70 21.79 35.00
N PHE A 272 -3.58 21.84 34.27
CA PHE A 272 -2.66 20.70 34.22
C PHE A 272 -1.80 20.63 35.49
N THR A 273 -1.73 19.43 36.07
CA THR A 273 -0.80 19.07 37.14
C THR A 273 0.21 18.08 36.58
N GLU A 274 1.50 18.40 36.69
CA GLU A 274 2.57 17.47 36.30
C GLU A 274 2.59 16.29 37.28
N LEU A 275 2.59 15.07 36.73
CA LEU A 275 2.68 13.81 37.48
C LEU A 275 4.12 13.29 37.51
N GLY A 276 4.94 13.69 36.54
CA GLY A 276 6.37 13.42 36.54
C GLY A 276 6.98 13.33 35.15
N ARG A 277 8.22 12.86 35.11
CA ARG A 277 9.09 12.91 33.92
C ARG A 277 9.82 11.59 33.69
N ALA A 278 10.16 11.37 32.42
CA ALA A 278 11.04 10.32 31.95
C ALA A 278 11.94 10.87 30.83
N PRO A 279 13.08 10.23 30.51
CA PRO A 279 13.85 10.58 29.34
C PRO A 279 12.99 10.55 28.07
N LYS A 280 13.22 11.49 27.15
CA LYS A 280 12.43 11.67 25.93
C LYS A 280 12.28 10.36 25.14
N GLY A 281 11.03 9.99 24.88
CA GLY A 281 10.65 8.78 24.13
C GLY A 281 10.84 7.46 24.89
N LYS A 282 11.14 7.48 26.20
CA LYS A 282 11.24 6.28 27.05
C LYS A 282 9.95 5.95 27.81
N VAL A 283 8.90 6.74 27.63
CA VAL A 283 7.58 6.51 28.23
C VAL A 283 6.48 6.73 27.21
N LYS A 284 5.42 5.92 27.26
CA LYS A 284 4.20 6.09 26.46
C LYS A 284 2.98 6.26 27.38
N LEU A 285 1.98 6.96 26.86
CA LEU A 285 0.67 7.13 27.49
C LEU A 285 -0.37 6.50 26.56
N LEU A 286 -1.05 5.47 27.03
CA LEU A 286 -1.91 4.61 26.22
C LEU A 286 -3.28 4.41 26.90
N PRO A 287 -4.38 4.30 26.15
CA PRO A 287 -5.69 4.00 26.73
C PRO A 287 -5.77 2.55 27.24
N VAL A 288 -6.50 2.34 28.34
CA VAL A 288 -6.78 1.03 28.97
C VAL A 288 -8.23 1.01 29.48
N ALA A 289 -8.78 -0.15 29.84
CA ALA A 289 -10.20 -0.30 30.20
C ALA A 289 -10.65 0.65 31.33
N ASP A 290 -9.75 0.93 32.28
CA ASP A 290 -10.01 1.77 33.45
C ASP A 290 -9.47 3.21 33.30
N GLY A 291 -9.21 3.68 32.08
CA GLY A 291 -8.72 5.02 31.79
C GLY A 291 -7.45 5.00 30.94
N ALA A 292 -6.32 5.34 31.55
CA ALA A 292 -5.04 5.45 30.86
C ALA A 292 -3.94 4.67 31.59
N ALA A 293 -2.87 4.35 30.88
CA ALA A 293 -1.67 3.72 31.41
C ALA A 293 -0.43 4.48 30.96
N VAL A 294 0.45 4.76 31.92
CA VAL A 294 1.81 5.23 31.66
C VAL A 294 2.76 4.04 31.71
N VAL A 295 3.51 3.83 30.61
CA VAL A 295 4.25 2.58 30.36
C VAL A 295 5.69 2.89 29.91
N GLY A 296 6.67 2.16 30.44
CA GLY A 296 8.09 2.32 30.07
C GLY A 296 8.96 2.71 31.27
N ASP A 297 9.83 3.72 31.11
CA ASP A 297 10.57 4.32 32.23
C ASP A 297 9.65 5.25 33.04
N VAL A 298 9.02 4.67 34.06
CA VAL A 298 8.02 5.34 34.89
C VAL A 298 8.54 5.71 36.28
N LYS A 299 9.85 5.57 36.55
CA LYS A 299 10.42 5.75 37.89
C LYS A 299 10.14 7.15 38.45
N GLY A 300 10.24 8.17 37.61
CA GLY A 300 10.00 9.58 37.97
C GLY A 300 8.55 10.04 37.93
N ILE A 301 7.57 9.13 37.80
CA ILE A 301 6.15 9.46 37.59
C ILE A 301 5.30 8.97 38.78
N ASP A 302 4.60 9.89 39.45
CA ASP A 302 3.70 9.60 40.58
C ASP A 302 2.24 9.62 40.13
N THR A 303 1.61 8.44 40.11
CA THR A 303 0.19 8.28 39.76
C THR A 303 -0.72 8.13 40.99
N SER A 304 -0.21 8.24 42.22
CA SER A 304 -0.97 8.02 43.46
C SER A 304 -2.19 8.94 43.63
N LYS A 305 -2.13 10.13 43.03
CA LYS A 305 -3.22 11.13 43.03
C LYS A 305 -3.94 11.24 41.67
N ALA A 306 -3.71 10.28 40.78
CA ALA A 306 -4.25 10.23 39.44
C ALA A 306 -5.12 8.96 39.28
N PRO A 307 -6.33 8.91 39.89
CA PRO A 307 -7.21 7.74 39.78
C PRO A 307 -7.52 7.45 38.30
N GLY A 308 -7.40 6.19 37.89
CA GLY A 308 -7.56 5.78 36.49
C GLY A 308 -6.33 5.98 35.61
N LEU A 309 -5.16 6.32 36.18
CA LEU A 309 -3.87 6.25 35.49
C LEU A 309 -3.02 5.11 36.07
N ALA A 310 -3.02 3.97 35.38
CA ALA A 310 -2.19 2.83 35.72
C ALA A 310 -0.72 3.12 35.39
N LYS A 311 0.19 2.47 36.10
CA LYS A 311 1.65 2.67 35.98
C LYS A 311 2.33 1.32 35.79
N HIS A 312 3.02 1.14 34.66
CA HIS A 312 3.69 -0.11 34.31
C HIS A 312 5.14 0.15 33.91
N ALA A 313 6.09 -0.37 34.70
CA ALA A 313 7.50 -0.31 34.36
C ALA A 313 7.85 -1.44 33.39
N VAL A 314 8.33 -1.09 32.20
CA VAL A 314 8.76 -2.05 31.18
C VAL A 314 10.04 -1.53 30.52
N GLU A 315 11.01 -2.41 30.34
CA GLU A 315 12.24 -2.10 29.61
C GLU A 315 12.04 -2.25 28.10
N GLY A 316 12.63 -1.34 27.32
CA GLY A 316 12.62 -1.40 25.85
C GLY A 316 11.51 -0.56 25.21
N ARG A 317 11.25 -0.83 23.92
CA ARG A 317 10.23 -0.15 23.12
C ARG A 317 8.83 -0.50 23.64
N VAL A 318 7.92 0.47 23.63
CA VAL A 318 6.49 0.26 23.93
C VAL A 318 5.71 0.59 22.66
N ALA A 319 5.16 -0.43 22.00
CA ALA A 319 4.29 -0.28 20.84
C ALA A 319 2.80 -0.26 21.23
N GLY A 320 2.45 -0.98 22.30
CA GLY A 320 1.08 -1.06 22.79
C GLY A 320 0.99 -1.70 24.18
N ILE A 321 -0.21 -1.64 24.76
CA ILE A 321 -0.53 -2.27 26.04
C ILE A 321 -1.91 -2.92 25.96
N SER A 322 -2.04 -4.04 26.65
CA SER A 322 -3.31 -4.74 26.87
C SER A 322 -4.26 -3.94 27.77
N ARG A 323 -5.55 -4.21 27.68
CA ARG A 323 -6.64 -3.44 28.32
C ARG A 323 -6.55 -3.38 29.85
N HIS A 324 -5.97 -4.37 30.49
CA HIS A 324 -5.72 -4.40 31.94
C HIS A 324 -4.23 -4.33 32.28
N GLY A 325 -3.36 -4.18 31.27
CA GLY A 325 -1.94 -3.94 31.45
C GLY A 325 -1.13 -5.16 31.86
N HIS A 326 -1.57 -6.37 31.52
CA HIS A 326 -0.82 -7.60 31.82
C HIS A 326 0.22 -7.93 30.73
N LEU A 327 0.07 -7.38 29.54
CA LEU A 327 1.00 -7.47 28.39
C LEU A 327 1.34 -6.08 27.83
N VAL A 328 2.61 -5.88 27.50
CA VAL A 328 3.11 -4.79 26.65
C VAL A 328 3.68 -5.38 25.38
N THR A 329 3.20 -4.92 24.21
CA THR A 329 3.84 -5.24 22.93
C THR A 329 5.02 -4.31 22.73
N ASN A 330 6.19 -4.91 22.49
CA ASN A 330 7.42 -4.20 22.17
C ASN A 330 7.55 -3.99 20.66
N SER A 331 7.07 -4.97 19.89
CA SER A 331 7.13 -4.99 18.44
C SER A 331 5.88 -5.68 17.87
N LEU A 332 5.31 -5.07 16.83
CA LEU A 332 4.38 -5.73 15.92
C LEU A 332 4.64 -5.15 14.53
N PHE A 333 5.17 -5.95 13.62
CA PHE A 333 5.45 -5.52 12.26
C PHE A 333 5.33 -6.67 11.27
N SER A 334 4.93 -6.36 10.04
CA SER A 334 5.02 -7.31 8.92
C SER A 334 6.46 -7.40 8.45
N GLU A 335 6.98 -8.61 8.29
CA GLU A 335 8.34 -8.83 7.81
C GLU A 335 8.55 -8.26 6.40
N GLN A 336 7.48 -8.10 5.59
CA GLN A 336 7.52 -7.43 4.29
C GLN A 336 8.00 -5.96 4.40
N MET A 337 7.74 -5.28 5.52
CA MET A 337 8.10 -3.87 5.69
C MET A 337 9.60 -3.64 5.90
N LYS A 338 10.38 -4.69 6.12
CA LYS A 338 11.86 -4.60 6.04
C LYS A 338 12.31 -4.39 4.60
N GLY A 339 11.55 -4.89 3.64
CA GLY A 339 11.96 -5.00 2.25
C GLY A 339 10.86 -5.49 1.33
N ILE A 340 10.32 -4.61 0.46
CA ILE A 340 9.21 -4.97 -0.43
C ILE A 340 9.75 -5.41 -1.79
N THR A 341 9.93 -6.71 -1.96
CA THR A 341 10.19 -7.30 -3.28
C THR A 341 9.30 -8.51 -3.58
N LYS A 342 8.04 -8.54 -3.08
CA LYS A 342 6.92 -9.44 -3.50
C LYS A 342 5.60 -8.62 -3.58
N ARG A 343 4.65 -8.82 -4.52
CA ARG A 343 4.13 -10.05 -5.17
C ARG A 343 3.44 -9.78 -6.55
N ILE A 344 3.46 -10.77 -7.44
CA ILE A 344 2.30 -11.21 -8.26
C ILE A 344 2.18 -12.74 -8.11
N GLY A 345 0.95 -13.25 -7.94
CA GLY A 345 0.58 -14.60 -8.40
C GLY A 345 1.02 -15.83 -7.61
N SER A 346 1.29 -15.76 -6.30
CA SER A 346 1.71 -16.97 -5.55
C SER A 346 0.97 -17.11 -4.22
N PRO A 347 0.38 -18.29 -3.91
CA PRO A 347 -0.03 -18.68 -2.55
C PRO A 347 1.12 -18.75 -1.53
N SER A 348 2.39 -18.51 -1.92
CA SER A 348 3.51 -18.45 -0.98
C SER A 348 3.66 -17.06 -0.35
N THR A 349 3.09 -16.94 0.85
CA THR A 349 3.05 -15.85 1.84
C THR A 349 4.38 -15.61 2.57
N GLU A 350 5.52 -15.68 1.87
CA GLU A 350 6.80 -15.42 2.54
C GLU A 350 6.95 -13.92 2.85
N GLY A 351 6.64 -13.53 4.10
CA GLY A 351 6.86 -12.19 4.66
C GLY A 351 5.59 -11.34 4.79
N ALA A 352 4.79 -11.21 3.72
CA ALA A 352 3.47 -10.55 3.76
C ALA A 352 2.48 -11.42 4.55
N GLY A 353 1.71 -10.81 5.45
CA GLY A 353 0.93 -11.54 6.42
C GLY A 353 1.75 -12.33 7.45
N THR A 354 3.09 -12.34 7.35
CA THR A 354 3.98 -12.92 8.37
C THR A 354 4.36 -11.82 9.36
N LEU A 355 3.67 -11.81 10.49
CA LEU A 355 3.77 -10.74 11.48
C LEU A 355 4.66 -11.18 12.64
N ASN A 356 5.70 -10.41 12.90
CA ASN A 356 6.58 -10.65 14.04
C ASN A 356 6.08 -9.87 15.25
N VAL A 357 5.73 -10.60 16.30
CA VAL A 357 5.25 -10.07 17.57
C VAL A 357 6.34 -10.26 18.62
N GLU A 358 6.78 -9.17 19.23
CA GLU A 358 7.59 -9.19 20.45
C GLU A 358 6.82 -8.53 21.58
N ALA A 359 6.80 -9.16 22.75
CA ALA A 359 6.07 -8.65 23.90
C ALA A 359 6.71 -9.03 25.23
N THR A 360 6.32 -8.28 26.26
CA THR A 360 6.73 -8.48 27.64
C THR A 360 5.48 -8.66 28.51
N ALA A 361 5.41 -9.77 29.25
CA ALA A 361 4.43 -9.98 30.31
C ALA A 361 4.77 -9.09 31.50
N VAL A 362 3.87 -8.18 31.87
CA VAL A 362 4.15 -7.11 32.84
C VAL A 362 4.34 -7.66 34.25
N LYS A 363 3.58 -8.71 34.61
CA LYS A 363 3.62 -9.28 35.96
C LYS A 363 4.94 -9.97 36.30
N THR A 364 5.51 -10.70 35.34
CA THR A 364 6.68 -11.57 35.55
C THR A 364 7.96 -11.02 34.91
N GLY A 365 7.84 -10.09 33.95
CA GLY A 365 8.94 -9.64 33.10
C GLY A 365 9.31 -10.62 31.99
N ALA A 366 8.55 -11.71 31.80
CA ALA A 366 8.83 -12.70 30.76
C ALA A 366 8.70 -12.06 29.36
N LYS A 367 9.69 -12.28 28.50
CA LYS A 367 9.71 -11.82 27.11
C LYS A 367 9.33 -12.97 26.18
N ALA A 368 8.60 -12.66 25.12
CA ALA A 368 8.23 -13.61 24.09
C ALA A 368 8.35 -12.98 22.71
N THR A 369 8.79 -13.79 21.75
CA THR A 369 8.83 -13.45 20.32
C THR A 369 8.15 -14.56 19.55
N LYS A 370 7.27 -14.20 18.63
CA LYS A 370 6.52 -15.17 17.82
C LYS A 370 6.20 -14.61 16.44
N LEU A 371 6.40 -15.45 15.43
CA LEU A 371 5.82 -15.23 14.11
C LEU A 371 4.36 -15.67 14.11
N VAL A 372 3.50 -14.78 13.66
CA VAL A 372 2.06 -14.95 13.53
C VAL A 372 1.74 -14.87 12.04
N ASP A 373 1.11 -15.90 11.52
CA ASP A 373 0.54 -15.89 10.18
C ASP A 373 -0.82 -15.19 10.22
N SER A 374 -1.00 -14.16 9.41
CA SER A 374 -2.24 -13.37 9.33
C SER A 374 -3.40 -14.18 8.74
N ASP A 375 -3.12 -15.23 7.97
CA ASP A 375 -4.15 -16.14 7.43
C ASP A 375 -4.65 -17.13 8.51
N ARG A 376 -4.05 -17.10 9.69
CA ARG A 376 -4.50 -17.87 10.86
C ARG A 376 -5.81 -17.26 11.42
N LYS A 377 -6.91 -17.66 10.80
CA LYS A 377 -8.27 -17.29 11.19
C LYS A 377 -8.63 -17.83 12.60
N ARG A 378 -9.35 -17.03 13.38
CA ARG A 378 -10.20 -17.53 14.47
C ARG A 378 -11.36 -18.34 13.84
N PRO A 379 -11.80 -19.48 14.39
CA PRO A 379 -12.88 -20.26 13.78
C PRO A 379 -14.20 -19.45 13.64
N GLN A 380 -14.69 -19.30 12.40
CA GLN A 380 -15.81 -18.47 11.85
C GLN A 380 -15.63 -16.93 11.94
N SER A 381 -15.77 -16.14 10.86
CA SER A 381 -16.08 -16.36 9.42
C SER A 381 -15.37 -15.31 8.56
N ASP A 382 -15.36 -15.53 7.24
CA ASP A 382 -14.89 -14.61 6.19
C ASP A 382 -15.33 -13.16 6.38
N SER A 383 -14.36 -12.26 6.34
CA SER A 383 -14.54 -10.90 5.86
C SER A 383 -13.19 -10.35 5.38
N SER A 384 -12.76 -10.72 4.17
CA SER A 384 -12.39 -9.62 3.27
C SER A 384 -13.73 -8.96 2.96
N LEU A 385 -13.89 -7.66 3.22
CA LEU A 385 -15.06 -6.99 2.68
C LEU A 385 -14.87 -7.01 1.15
N PRO A 386 -15.72 -7.65 0.34
CA PRO A 386 -16.15 -6.99 -0.87
C PRO A 386 -16.78 -5.67 -0.39
N MET A 387 -16.27 -4.56 -0.90
CA MET A 387 -16.90 -3.27 -0.65
C MET A 387 -18.38 -3.40 -0.99
N ASP A 388 -19.25 -2.96 -0.09
CA ASP A 388 -20.66 -2.83 -0.44
C ASP A 388 -20.78 -1.65 -1.41
N PRO A 389 -21.04 -1.88 -2.71
CA PRO A 389 -21.20 -0.78 -3.65
C PRO A 389 -22.42 0.06 -3.24
N ALA A 390 -23.34 -0.45 -2.40
CA ALA A 390 -24.55 0.25 -1.97
C ALA A 390 -24.30 1.50 -1.12
N ALA A 391 -23.10 1.72 -0.60
CA ALA A 391 -22.74 3.01 -0.01
C ALA A 391 -22.58 4.13 -1.06
N PHE A 392 -22.49 3.77 -2.34
CA PHE A 392 -22.39 4.67 -3.50
C PHE A 392 -23.45 4.41 -4.58
N ILE A 393 -24.28 3.36 -4.45
CA ILE A 393 -25.46 3.17 -5.30
C ILE A 393 -26.51 4.21 -4.90
N THR A 394 -26.62 5.26 -5.71
CA THR A 394 -27.91 5.93 -5.89
C THR A 394 -28.89 4.88 -6.41
N ALA A 395 -30.00 4.69 -5.68
CA ALA A 395 -31.03 3.70 -5.98
C ALA A 395 -31.41 3.63 -7.48
N ASP A 396 -31.64 2.40 -7.96
CA ASP A 396 -32.00 1.92 -9.31
C ASP A 396 -30.82 1.66 -10.29
N ASP A 397 -30.02 0.64 -10.01
CA ASP A 397 -29.10 0.03 -10.99
C ASP A 397 -29.46 -1.46 -11.20
N ASP A 398 -30.60 -1.71 -11.85
CA ASP A 398 -30.82 -2.97 -12.56
C ASP A 398 -29.95 -2.97 -13.83
N ASP A 399 -29.32 -4.10 -14.14
CA ASP A 399 -28.62 -4.35 -15.41
C ASP A 399 -29.51 -3.85 -16.57
N PRO A 400 -29.03 -3.04 -17.53
CA PRO A 400 -29.87 -2.61 -18.63
C PRO A 400 -30.47 -3.83 -19.34
N PRO A 401 -31.67 -3.71 -19.93
CA PRO A 401 -32.30 -4.82 -20.61
C PRO A 401 -31.33 -5.42 -21.63
N ASN A 402 -31.00 -6.71 -21.43
CA ASN A 402 -30.11 -7.49 -22.28
C ASN A 402 -30.45 -7.26 -23.76
N CYS A 403 -29.65 -6.42 -24.42
CA CYS A 403 -29.77 -6.13 -25.85
C CYS A 403 -29.17 -7.32 -26.58
N GLY A 404 -29.98 -8.36 -26.81
CA GLY A 404 -29.57 -9.65 -27.36
C GLY A 404 -28.53 -9.59 -28.50
N GLU A 405 -27.74 -10.66 -28.59
CA GLU A 405 -26.52 -10.78 -29.39
C GLU A 405 -26.66 -10.28 -30.84
N GLY A 406 -25.80 -9.34 -31.26
CA GLY A 406 -25.54 -9.01 -32.67
C GLY A 406 -25.88 -7.60 -33.16
N GLY A 407 -26.52 -6.74 -32.35
CA GLY A 407 -26.77 -5.33 -32.68
C GLY A 407 -25.77 -4.35 -32.03
N PRO A 408 -25.47 -3.17 -32.63
CA PRO A 408 -24.75 -2.11 -31.91
C PRO A 408 -25.59 -1.65 -30.73
N GLU A 409 -25.07 -1.82 -29.51
CA GLU A 409 -25.76 -1.50 -28.26
C GLU A 409 -26.17 -0.01 -28.18
N THR A 410 -25.44 0.86 -28.89
CA THR A 410 -25.79 2.27 -29.14
C THR A 410 -27.16 2.46 -29.82
N LYS A 411 -27.56 1.56 -30.71
CA LYS A 411 -28.89 1.55 -31.35
C LYS A 411 -29.98 1.01 -30.43
N CYS A 412 -29.66 0.07 -29.56
CA CYS A 412 -30.58 -0.46 -28.56
C CYS A 412 -30.91 0.61 -27.50
N MET A 413 -29.87 1.21 -26.91
CA MET A 413 -30.00 2.25 -25.88
C MET A 413 -30.66 3.53 -26.38
N SER A 414 -30.38 3.95 -27.62
CA SER A 414 -31.11 5.07 -28.25
C SER A 414 -32.59 4.74 -28.48
N GLY A 415 -32.94 3.46 -28.68
CA GLY A 415 -34.33 2.98 -28.72
C GLY A 415 -35.07 3.09 -27.39
N TYR A 416 -34.36 3.10 -26.26
CA TYR A 416 -34.88 3.38 -24.91
C TYR A 416 -34.81 4.87 -24.52
N GLY A 417 -34.37 5.76 -25.42
CA GLY A 417 -34.32 7.20 -25.17
C GLY A 417 -33.12 7.67 -24.34
N ALA A 418 -32.13 6.82 -24.07
CA ALA A 418 -30.91 7.22 -23.37
C ALA A 418 -29.95 7.97 -24.33
N PRO A 419 -29.48 9.18 -23.98
CA PRO A 419 -28.48 9.89 -24.77
C PRO A 419 -27.11 9.20 -24.63
N VAL A 420 -26.60 8.64 -25.72
CA VAL A 420 -25.26 8.06 -25.81
C VAL A 420 -24.24 9.17 -26.10
N TRP A 421 -23.17 9.20 -25.32
CA TRP A 421 -22.08 10.17 -25.44
C TRP A 421 -20.80 9.48 -25.92
N GLY A 422 -19.98 10.23 -26.65
CA GLY A 422 -18.60 9.84 -26.97
C GLY A 422 -17.66 10.13 -25.80
N LYS A 423 -16.43 10.53 -26.11
CA LYS A 423 -15.44 10.85 -25.08
C LYS A 423 -15.87 12.03 -24.19
N VAL A 424 -15.69 11.87 -22.88
CA VAL A 424 -15.97 12.92 -21.87
C VAL A 424 -14.63 13.53 -21.44
N GLY A 425 -14.31 14.72 -21.95
CA GLY A 425 -12.99 15.35 -21.76
C GLY A 425 -12.56 15.56 -20.30
N THR A 426 -13.51 15.76 -19.38
CA THR A 426 -13.22 15.89 -17.94
C THR A 426 -12.84 14.56 -17.26
N MET A 427 -13.10 13.42 -17.92
CA MET A 427 -12.75 12.07 -17.47
C MET A 427 -11.52 11.50 -18.20
N GLU A 428 -10.95 12.24 -19.16
CA GLU A 428 -9.73 11.82 -19.85
C GLU A 428 -8.49 12.13 -19.01
N THR A 429 -7.58 11.17 -18.89
CA THR A 429 -6.29 11.38 -18.19
C THR A 429 -5.48 12.50 -18.85
N PRO A 430 -4.93 13.45 -18.07
CA PRO A 430 -4.00 14.45 -18.58
C PRO A 430 -2.57 13.91 -18.68
N CYS A 431 -2.29 12.70 -18.21
CA CYS A 431 -0.90 12.23 -18.16
C CYS A 431 -0.36 11.92 -19.55
N ILE A 432 0.89 12.30 -19.82
CA ILE A 432 1.51 12.22 -21.15
C ILE A 432 1.63 10.76 -21.60
N VAL A 433 2.08 9.87 -20.71
CA VAL A 433 2.11 8.44 -20.97
C VAL A 433 0.83 7.81 -20.42
N LYS A 434 0.14 7.01 -21.23
CA LYS A 434 -1.16 6.44 -20.85
C LYS A 434 -0.94 5.10 -20.14
N ARG A 435 -1.82 4.78 -19.18
CA ARG A 435 -1.85 3.46 -18.52
C ARG A 435 -2.19 2.38 -19.55
N ASN A 436 -1.63 1.18 -19.40
CA ASN A 436 -1.87 0.01 -20.26
C ASN A 436 -1.53 0.22 -21.74
N ASP A 437 -0.59 1.13 -22.03
CA ASP A 437 0.08 1.18 -23.33
C ASP A 437 1.15 0.06 -23.34
N PRO A 438 1.02 -0.96 -24.20
CA PRO A 438 1.97 -2.09 -24.26
C PRO A 438 3.39 -1.67 -24.62
N LYS A 439 3.54 -0.56 -25.36
CA LYS A 439 4.86 0.02 -25.70
C LYS A 439 5.44 0.86 -24.57
N ARG A 440 4.80 0.87 -23.40
CA ARG A 440 5.18 1.67 -22.24
C ARG A 440 5.25 0.82 -20.98
N GLN A 441 5.79 -0.38 -21.10
CA GLN A 441 6.07 -1.22 -19.94
C GLN A 441 7.37 -0.78 -19.24
N ALA A 442 7.27 -0.56 -17.94
CA ALA A 442 8.39 -0.23 -17.07
C ALA A 442 9.10 -1.51 -16.66
N LEU A 443 10.42 -1.59 -16.84
CA LEU A 443 11.23 -2.68 -16.29
C LEU A 443 11.38 -2.50 -14.78
N GLN A 444 11.06 -3.54 -14.00
CA GLN A 444 11.42 -3.59 -12.59
C GLN A 444 12.88 -4.04 -12.42
N ALA A 445 13.76 -3.06 -12.21
CA ALA A 445 15.17 -3.30 -11.91
C ALA A 445 15.38 -4.01 -10.55
N SER A 446 16.47 -4.75 -10.43
CA SER A 446 16.94 -5.28 -9.14
C SER A 446 17.75 -4.24 -8.36
N ALA A 447 17.87 -4.41 -7.03
CA ALA A 447 18.46 -3.41 -6.14
C ALA A 447 19.91 -3.03 -6.53
N ASN A 448 20.71 -4.00 -6.95
CA ASN A 448 22.06 -3.80 -7.47
C ASN A 448 22.11 -2.89 -8.72
N GLN A 449 21.12 -3.01 -9.63
CA GLN A 449 21.00 -2.13 -10.78
C GLN A 449 20.61 -0.71 -10.38
N VAL A 450 19.72 -0.56 -9.39
CA VAL A 450 19.32 0.75 -8.87
C VAL A 450 20.49 1.47 -8.20
N GLU A 451 21.22 0.81 -7.30
CA GLU A 451 22.40 1.40 -6.65
C GLU A 451 23.48 1.77 -7.66
N TRP A 452 23.76 0.88 -8.63
CA TRP A 452 24.67 1.21 -9.73
C TRP A 452 24.21 2.46 -10.49
N ALA A 453 22.94 2.54 -10.87
CA ALA A 453 22.43 3.68 -11.64
C ALA A 453 22.54 4.99 -10.85
N VAL A 454 22.28 4.97 -9.54
CA VAL A 454 22.48 6.14 -8.67
C VAL A 454 23.96 6.52 -8.62
N ASP A 455 24.87 5.59 -8.31
CA ASP A 455 26.32 5.81 -8.23
C ASP A 455 26.86 6.45 -9.51
N GLN A 456 26.42 5.96 -10.67
CA GLN A 456 26.78 6.54 -11.97
C GLN A 456 26.14 7.92 -12.18
N ALA A 457 24.85 8.07 -11.88
CA ALA A 457 24.09 9.26 -12.21
C ALA A 457 24.55 10.49 -11.42
N VAL A 458 24.79 10.34 -10.10
CA VAL A 458 25.24 11.46 -9.25
C VAL A 458 26.59 12.02 -9.69
N HIS A 459 27.42 11.21 -10.35
CA HIS A 459 28.74 11.60 -10.87
C HIS A 459 28.76 11.97 -12.35
N GLY A 460 27.66 11.81 -13.10
CA GLY A 460 27.65 12.11 -14.53
C GLY A 460 28.25 11.01 -15.41
N GLN A 461 28.20 9.76 -14.93
CA GLN A 461 28.82 8.60 -15.55
C GLN A 461 27.81 7.57 -16.06
N LEU A 462 26.51 7.88 -16.02
CA LEU A 462 25.44 7.00 -16.49
C LEU A 462 25.29 7.13 -18.02
N ASN A 463 26.32 6.66 -18.72
CA ASN A 463 26.52 6.80 -20.15
C ASN A 463 26.17 5.54 -20.96
N ILE A 464 25.48 4.58 -20.33
CA ILE A 464 24.93 3.42 -21.03
C ILE A 464 24.02 3.87 -22.18
N SER A 465 24.13 3.18 -23.32
CA SER A 465 23.28 3.44 -24.49
C SER A 465 22.11 2.47 -24.51
N ARG A 466 20.91 3.02 -24.56
CA ARG A 466 19.70 2.29 -24.94
C ARG A 466 19.57 2.35 -26.46
N PRO A 467 19.53 1.20 -27.17
CA PRO A 467 19.29 1.20 -28.61
C PRO A 467 17.91 1.76 -28.94
N ALA A 468 17.67 2.05 -30.23
CA ALA A 468 16.32 2.38 -30.66
C ALA A 468 15.39 1.19 -30.41
N ASN A 469 14.18 1.47 -29.96
CA ASN A 469 13.19 0.46 -29.58
C ASN A 469 13.66 -0.49 -28.47
N TRP A 470 14.51 -0.04 -27.55
CA TRP A 470 14.92 -0.82 -26.39
C TRP A 470 13.67 -1.29 -25.62
N HIS A 471 13.49 -2.61 -25.48
CA HIS A 471 12.30 -3.28 -24.92
C HIS A 471 10.98 -2.90 -25.57
N ASP A 472 10.96 -2.76 -26.90
CA ASP A 472 9.81 -2.36 -27.73
C ASP A 472 9.08 -1.08 -27.27
N THR A 473 9.84 -0.17 -26.67
CA THR A 473 9.26 1.06 -26.13
C THR A 473 8.85 2.09 -27.19
N GLY A 474 9.11 1.82 -28.47
CA GLY A 474 8.93 2.77 -29.58
C GLY A 474 9.81 4.01 -29.49
N LEU A 475 10.80 4.05 -28.60
CA LEU A 475 11.67 5.21 -28.37
C LEU A 475 12.86 5.23 -29.35
N PRO A 476 13.35 6.41 -29.75
CA PRO A 476 14.64 6.52 -30.44
C PRO A 476 15.78 6.05 -29.52
N ALA A 477 16.97 5.79 -30.08
CA ALA A 477 18.14 5.50 -29.25
C ALA A 477 18.49 6.69 -28.34
N TYR A 478 18.86 6.42 -27.09
CA TYR A 478 19.23 7.46 -26.11
C TYR A 478 20.22 6.96 -25.08
N THR A 479 20.82 7.88 -24.33
CA THR A 479 21.47 7.58 -23.04
C THR A 479 20.68 8.30 -21.93
N PRO A 480 20.52 7.71 -20.73
CA PRO A 480 19.80 8.35 -19.63
C PRO A 480 20.31 9.79 -19.36
N GLN A 481 21.63 9.98 -19.30
CA GLN A 481 22.22 11.30 -19.09
C GLN A 481 22.34 12.18 -20.34
N GLY A 482 22.10 11.64 -21.53
CA GLY A 482 21.88 12.44 -22.72
C GLY A 482 20.52 13.13 -22.69
N LEU A 483 19.49 12.44 -22.18
CA LEU A 483 18.15 13.01 -21.98
C LEU A 483 18.06 13.91 -20.75
N PHE A 484 18.67 13.47 -19.65
CA PHE A 484 18.67 14.12 -18.33
C PHE A 484 20.12 14.33 -17.84
N PRO A 485 20.80 15.39 -18.29
CA PRO A 485 22.19 15.66 -17.91
C PRO A 485 22.35 15.78 -16.39
N LYS A 486 23.54 15.43 -15.88
CA LYS A 486 23.91 15.67 -14.48
C LYS A 486 23.64 17.13 -14.11
N PRO A 487 22.83 17.41 -13.08
CA PRO A 487 22.52 18.77 -12.70
C PRO A 487 23.71 19.47 -12.04
N GLY A 488 23.86 20.77 -12.31
CA GLY A 488 24.83 21.61 -11.61
C GLY A 488 24.30 22.11 -10.27
N LEU A 489 25.15 22.08 -9.23
CA LEU A 489 24.82 22.60 -7.91
C LEU A 489 25.40 24.00 -7.67
N THR A 490 24.61 24.87 -7.06
CA THR A 490 25.06 26.18 -6.58
C THR A 490 26.06 25.95 -5.44
N GLY A 491 27.33 26.30 -5.71
CA GLY A 491 28.46 26.01 -4.84
C GLY A 491 29.38 24.86 -5.33
N GLY A 492 29.01 24.19 -6.42
CA GLY A 492 29.76 23.04 -6.97
C GLY A 492 29.58 21.77 -6.13
N GLY A 493 30.21 20.67 -6.58
CA GLY A 493 30.11 19.34 -5.94
C GLY A 493 28.94 18.51 -6.44
N ASP A 494 28.71 17.39 -5.76
CA ASP A 494 27.80 16.31 -6.20
C ASP A 494 26.74 16.00 -5.14
N ILE A 495 25.65 15.38 -5.58
CA ILE A 495 24.62 14.83 -4.69
C ILE A 495 25.16 13.51 -4.14
N PRO A 496 25.26 13.27 -2.81
CA PRO A 496 25.67 11.97 -2.30
C PRO A 496 24.69 10.88 -2.72
N ALA A 497 25.20 9.75 -3.24
CA ALA A 497 24.38 8.61 -3.68
C ALA A 497 23.31 8.20 -2.65
N GLN A 498 23.68 8.13 -1.36
CA GLN A 498 22.77 7.74 -0.27
C GLN A 498 21.59 8.68 -0.05
N VAL A 499 21.70 9.97 -0.43
CA VAL A 499 20.55 10.90 -0.39
C VAL A 499 19.51 10.47 -1.42
N MET A 500 19.95 10.13 -2.63
CA MET A 500 19.04 9.67 -3.68
C MET A 500 18.50 8.27 -3.36
N LEU A 501 19.33 7.34 -2.89
CA LEU A 501 18.89 6.00 -2.47
C LEU A 501 17.83 6.07 -1.37
N GLY A 502 18.00 6.96 -0.38
CA GLY A 502 16.98 7.19 0.64
C GLY A 502 15.65 7.71 0.06
N ILE A 503 15.68 8.57 -0.95
CA ILE A 503 14.49 9.03 -1.70
C ILE A 503 13.83 7.84 -2.39
N LEU A 504 14.57 7.04 -3.17
CA LEU A 504 14.02 5.89 -3.88
C LEU A 504 13.41 4.85 -2.93
N ALA A 505 14.01 4.67 -1.75
CA ALA A 505 13.49 3.81 -0.69
C ALA A 505 12.13 4.32 -0.17
N GLN A 506 12.02 5.62 0.12
CA GLN A 506 10.79 6.19 0.68
C GLN A 506 9.67 6.40 -0.33
N GLU A 507 10.00 6.77 -1.57
CA GLU A 507 9.01 7.16 -2.59
C GLU A 507 8.33 5.95 -3.22
N SER A 508 9.09 4.90 -3.51
CA SER A 508 8.61 3.76 -4.29
C SER A 508 9.05 2.41 -3.76
N ASN A 509 9.83 2.36 -2.68
CA ASN A 509 10.51 1.12 -2.24
C ASN A 509 11.28 0.46 -3.41
N PHE A 510 12.04 1.28 -4.15
CA PHE A 510 12.85 0.83 -5.30
C PHE A 510 12.01 0.26 -6.47
N LYS A 511 10.71 0.56 -6.53
CA LYS A 511 9.83 0.11 -7.62
C LYS A 511 9.79 1.10 -8.77
N GLN A 512 10.32 0.71 -9.93
CA GLN A 512 10.09 1.44 -11.18
C GLN A 512 8.78 0.99 -11.85
N ALA A 513 8.52 -0.31 -11.84
CA ALA A 513 7.27 -0.89 -12.31
C ALA A 513 6.34 -1.17 -11.13
N SER A 514 5.05 -1.25 -11.42
CA SER A 514 3.96 -1.38 -10.46
C SER A 514 4.22 -2.44 -9.41
N TRP A 515 3.51 -2.36 -8.28
CA TRP A 515 3.63 -3.33 -7.20
C TRP A 515 3.30 -4.76 -7.59
N HIS A 516 2.65 -4.91 -8.75
CA HIS A 516 2.43 -6.19 -9.37
C HIS A 516 3.78 -6.74 -9.94
N SER A 517 4.57 -5.95 -10.66
CA SER A 517 5.81 -6.44 -11.29
C SER A 517 6.88 -6.86 -10.28
N MET A 518 7.56 -7.97 -10.57
CA MET A 518 8.70 -8.46 -9.79
C MET A 518 10.02 -8.13 -10.47
N ASN A 519 11.15 -8.25 -9.76
CA ASN A 519 12.45 -7.99 -10.36
C ASN A 519 12.60 -8.82 -11.64
N GLY A 520 12.88 -8.12 -12.74
CA GLY A 520 13.02 -8.65 -14.09
C GLY A 520 11.75 -8.64 -14.93
N ASP A 521 10.56 -8.53 -14.34
CA ASP A 521 9.33 -8.35 -15.09
C ASP A 521 9.22 -6.89 -15.55
N SER A 522 8.52 -6.70 -16.66
CA SER A 522 8.02 -5.39 -17.04
C SER A 522 6.55 -5.24 -16.61
N GLY A 523 5.95 -4.06 -16.72
CA GLY A 523 4.52 -3.88 -16.47
C GLY A 523 4.12 -2.41 -16.50
N ASN A 524 2.95 -2.07 -15.96
CA ASN A 524 2.67 -0.64 -15.72
C ASN A 524 3.77 -0.03 -14.84
N VAL A 525 4.09 1.25 -15.06
CA VAL A 525 5.01 2.01 -14.18
C VAL A 525 4.42 2.18 -12.77
N THR A 526 5.26 2.28 -11.73
CA THR A 526 4.81 2.64 -10.37
C THR A 526 4.22 4.04 -10.33
N ARG A 527 3.20 4.25 -9.50
CA ARG A 527 2.21 5.32 -9.64
C ARG A 527 2.10 6.27 -8.44
N SER A 528 1.70 7.51 -8.74
CA SER A 528 0.91 8.42 -7.88
C SER A 528 -0.62 8.50 -8.25
N ASP A 529 -1.06 9.14 -9.36
CA ASP A 529 -2.47 9.10 -9.87
C ASP A 529 -2.61 9.42 -11.39
N TRP A 530 -3.10 8.50 -12.25
CA TRP A 530 -3.41 8.71 -13.69
C TRP A 530 -4.75 9.35 -13.99
N LEU A 531 -5.78 8.98 -13.25
CA LEU A 531 -7.19 9.20 -13.65
C LEU A 531 -7.84 10.29 -12.81
N GLY A 532 -7.21 10.73 -11.72
CA GLY A 532 -7.76 11.73 -10.83
C GLY A 532 -9.06 11.26 -10.18
N ASN A 533 -9.25 9.94 -10.09
CA ASN A 533 -10.41 9.32 -9.44
C ASN A 533 -10.29 9.42 -7.90
N GLU A 534 -9.34 10.22 -7.41
CA GLU A 534 -8.95 10.27 -6.02
C GLU A 534 -8.74 8.83 -5.52
N ASN A 535 -9.43 8.47 -4.44
CA ASN A 535 -9.17 7.26 -3.70
C ASN A 535 -10.31 6.23 -3.83
N GLY A 536 -11.09 6.27 -4.91
CA GLY A 536 -12.17 5.32 -5.17
C GLY A 536 -12.26 4.95 -6.64
N THR A 537 -12.40 3.67 -6.96
CA THR A 537 -12.51 3.23 -8.36
C THR A 537 -13.92 3.32 -8.91
N HIS A 538 -14.93 3.49 -8.06
CA HIS A 538 -16.28 3.81 -8.52
C HIS A 538 -16.46 5.31 -8.77
N GLY A 539 -15.47 6.13 -8.37
CA GLY A 539 -15.46 7.55 -8.68
C GLY A 539 -15.20 7.76 -10.17
N TYR A 540 -15.93 8.70 -10.78
CA TYR A 540 -15.58 9.13 -12.13
C TYR A 540 -14.16 9.69 -12.16
N PRO A 541 -13.35 9.31 -13.15
CA PRO A 541 -12.08 9.98 -13.39
C PRO A 541 -12.25 11.50 -13.45
N ASN A 542 -11.32 12.22 -12.85
CA ASN A 542 -11.30 13.68 -12.87
C ASN A 542 -9.94 14.15 -13.36
N ARG A 543 -9.92 14.58 -14.62
CA ARG A 543 -8.73 15.10 -15.29
C ARG A 543 -7.96 16.15 -14.47
N GLY A 544 -8.66 17.02 -13.73
CA GLY A 544 -8.03 18.09 -12.96
C GLY A 544 -7.38 17.63 -11.64
N LYS A 545 -7.54 16.37 -11.27
CA LYS A 545 -7.03 15.79 -10.01
C LYS A 545 -5.94 14.73 -10.21
N ALA A 546 -5.63 14.37 -11.46
CA ALA A 546 -4.56 13.41 -11.74
C ALA A 546 -3.18 14.05 -11.46
N ASP A 547 -2.32 13.32 -10.74
CA ASP A 547 -0.98 13.78 -10.37
C ASP A 547 0.07 13.47 -11.46
N CYS A 548 -0.06 12.34 -12.15
CA CYS A 548 0.86 11.90 -13.21
C CYS A 548 2.31 11.76 -12.72
N GLY A 549 2.54 11.26 -11.50
CA GLY A 549 3.86 10.84 -11.01
C GLY A 549 4.25 9.45 -11.51
N TYR A 550 5.50 9.33 -11.99
CA TYR A 550 6.02 8.10 -12.61
C TYR A 550 7.27 7.57 -11.92
N GLY A 551 7.26 6.27 -11.63
CA GLY A 551 8.44 5.44 -11.46
C GLY A 551 9.19 5.61 -10.14
N ILE A 552 10.43 5.14 -10.12
CA ILE A 552 11.19 4.90 -8.89
C ILE A 552 11.48 6.17 -8.08
N ALA A 553 11.64 7.31 -8.75
CA ALA A 553 11.82 8.64 -8.14
C ALA A 553 10.55 9.51 -8.19
N GLN A 554 9.39 8.93 -8.51
CA GLN A 554 8.09 9.64 -8.56
C GLN A 554 8.13 10.97 -9.32
N VAL A 555 8.65 10.94 -10.56
CA VAL A 555 8.82 12.14 -11.39
C VAL A 555 7.45 12.62 -11.89
N THR A 556 7.00 13.78 -11.39
CA THR A 556 5.73 14.44 -11.78
C THR A 556 5.94 15.63 -12.73
N THR A 557 7.01 16.40 -12.52
CA THR A 557 7.26 17.65 -13.26
C THR A 557 7.31 17.42 -14.77
N GLY A 558 6.34 18.00 -15.48
CA GLY A 558 6.27 17.94 -16.95
C GLY A 558 5.69 16.64 -17.51
N MET A 559 5.12 15.76 -16.68
CA MET A 559 4.51 14.49 -17.08
C MET A 559 2.99 14.56 -17.34
N SER A 560 2.40 15.75 -17.23
CA SER A 560 0.99 16.04 -17.46
C SER A 560 0.80 17.13 -18.51
N GLU A 561 -0.20 16.94 -19.37
CA GLU A 561 -0.69 17.90 -20.36
C GLU A 561 -1.17 19.22 -19.70
N LEU A 562 -1.37 19.23 -18.38
CA LEU A 562 -1.74 20.41 -17.60
C LEU A 562 -0.55 21.25 -17.12
N HIS A 563 0.69 20.76 -17.24
CA HIS A 563 1.87 21.57 -16.91
C HIS A 563 2.16 22.63 -17.99
N ASP A 564 2.62 23.81 -17.55
CA ASP A 564 3.09 24.88 -18.43
C ASP A 564 4.30 24.48 -19.28
N THR A 565 5.15 23.58 -18.75
CA THR A 565 6.31 23.03 -19.45
C THR A 565 6.25 21.51 -19.37
N GLN A 566 6.04 20.89 -20.52
CA GLN A 566 5.90 19.44 -20.65
C GLN A 566 7.23 18.82 -21.11
N LEU A 567 7.50 17.61 -20.65
CA LEU A 567 8.54 16.79 -21.24
C LEU A 567 8.12 16.39 -22.66
N ASP A 568 9.09 16.36 -23.58
CA ASP A 568 8.85 15.82 -24.91
C ASP A 568 8.56 14.30 -24.82
N PRO A 569 7.91 13.70 -25.84
CA PRO A 569 7.51 12.29 -25.80
C PRO A 569 8.66 11.32 -25.51
N THR A 570 9.88 11.61 -25.95
CA THR A 570 11.04 10.74 -25.69
C THR A 570 11.43 10.78 -24.23
N ARG A 571 11.51 11.98 -23.64
CA ARG A 571 11.82 12.14 -22.21
C ARG A 571 10.74 11.55 -21.32
N ALA A 572 9.47 11.81 -21.61
CA ALA A 572 8.34 11.27 -20.85
C ALA A 572 8.29 9.74 -20.94
N GLY A 573 8.50 9.19 -22.15
CA GLY A 573 8.60 7.75 -22.35
C GLY A 573 9.75 7.13 -21.57
N ALA A 574 10.96 7.69 -21.65
CA ALA A 574 12.13 7.17 -20.94
C ALA A 574 11.96 7.23 -19.40
N VAL A 575 11.40 8.31 -18.85
CA VAL A 575 11.06 8.40 -17.42
C VAL A 575 10.09 7.29 -17.00
N THR A 576 9.20 6.90 -17.90
CA THR A 576 8.20 5.86 -17.65
C THR A 576 8.80 4.46 -17.71
N THR A 577 9.63 4.16 -18.71
CA THR A 577 10.03 2.79 -19.02
C THR A 577 11.42 2.41 -18.48
N ASP A 578 12.31 3.38 -18.25
CA ASP A 578 13.71 3.16 -17.88
C ASP A 578 14.02 3.72 -16.50
N TYR A 579 14.26 2.83 -15.54
CA TYR A 579 14.59 3.17 -14.15
C TYR A 579 15.81 4.12 -14.07
N ALA A 580 16.79 3.98 -14.96
CA ALA A 580 18.01 4.78 -14.95
C ALA A 580 17.75 6.22 -15.44
N ALA A 581 16.87 6.38 -16.44
CA ALA A 581 16.41 7.70 -16.89
C ALA A 581 15.52 8.39 -15.84
N ASN A 582 14.67 7.63 -15.16
CA ASN A 582 13.85 8.12 -14.06
C ASN A 582 14.71 8.66 -12.90
N ILE A 583 15.73 7.90 -12.47
CA ILE A 583 16.70 8.33 -11.45
C ILE A 583 17.42 9.62 -11.87
N ALA A 584 17.89 9.69 -13.12
CA ALA A 584 18.57 10.89 -13.62
C ALA A 584 17.66 12.13 -13.63
N ALA A 585 16.38 11.97 -14.00
CA ALA A 585 15.38 13.04 -13.92
C ALA A 585 15.11 13.46 -12.46
N GLY A 586 14.98 12.50 -11.55
CA GLY A 586 14.79 12.76 -10.12
C GLY A 586 15.92 13.56 -9.47
N LEU A 587 17.18 13.29 -9.86
CA LEU A 587 18.34 14.09 -9.43
C LEU A 587 18.23 15.56 -9.86
N GLY A 588 17.69 15.81 -11.06
CA GLY A 588 17.41 17.16 -11.57
C GLY A 588 16.46 17.93 -10.65
N ILE A 589 15.39 17.29 -10.20
CA ILE A 589 14.42 17.88 -9.26
C ILE A 589 15.09 18.20 -7.93
N LEU A 590 15.85 17.26 -7.35
CA LEU A 590 16.54 17.48 -6.07
C LEU A 590 17.57 18.63 -6.16
N ALA A 591 18.35 18.69 -7.23
CA ALA A 591 19.29 19.77 -7.48
C ALA A 591 18.60 21.13 -7.65
N GLU A 592 17.43 21.16 -8.31
CA GLU A 592 16.61 22.37 -8.41
C GLU A 592 16.25 22.90 -7.02
N LYS A 593 15.81 22.03 -6.10
CA LYS A 593 15.44 22.46 -4.74
C LYS A 593 16.64 22.96 -3.95
N TRP A 594 17.78 22.29 -4.06
CA TRP A 594 19.05 22.79 -3.51
C TRP A 594 19.37 24.20 -4.02
N ASN A 595 19.29 24.39 -5.34
CA ASN A 595 19.61 25.67 -5.99
C ASN A 595 18.62 26.79 -5.61
N GLN A 596 17.32 26.48 -5.52
CA GLN A 596 16.30 27.42 -5.05
C GLN A 596 16.60 27.89 -3.62
N LEU A 597 16.93 26.97 -2.72
CA LEU A 597 17.28 27.32 -1.33
C LEU A 597 18.55 28.18 -1.26
N LYS A 598 19.58 27.84 -2.04
CA LYS A 598 20.82 28.64 -2.10
C LYS A 598 20.56 30.04 -2.65
N ALA A 599 19.69 30.18 -3.65
CA ALA A 599 19.29 31.49 -4.19
C ALA A 599 18.54 32.35 -3.15
N LEU A 600 17.80 31.71 -2.24
CA LEU A 600 17.17 32.38 -1.08
C LEU A 600 18.14 32.65 0.07
N GLY A 601 19.43 32.30 -0.05
CA GLY A 601 20.41 32.45 1.02
C GLY A 601 20.23 31.44 2.17
N MET A 602 19.46 30.38 1.96
CA MET A 602 19.18 29.34 2.95
C MET A 602 20.21 28.21 2.83
N LYS A 603 20.73 27.75 3.97
CA LYS A 603 21.59 26.56 4.05
C LYS A 603 21.40 25.80 5.37
N ALA A 604 21.62 24.50 5.30
CA ALA A 604 21.83 23.66 6.47
C ALA A 604 23.33 23.54 6.74
N ASN A 605 23.72 23.71 8.00
CA ASN A 605 25.08 23.70 8.51
C ASN A 605 26.01 24.59 7.67
N ASN A 606 27.13 24.06 7.16
CA ASN A 606 28.04 24.84 6.33
C ASN A 606 27.54 25.01 4.87
N GLY A 607 26.52 24.26 4.45
CA GLY A 607 25.94 24.32 3.10
C GLY A 607 26.81 23.70 1.99
N SER A 608 27.72 22.80 2.35
CA SER A 608 28.48 21.95 1.42
C SER A 608 27.63 20.74 0.99
N PRO A 609 27.51 20.43 -0.30
CA PRO A 609 26.75 19.28 -0.77
C PRO A 609 27.42 17.93 -0.47
N ALA A 610 28.72 17.93 -0.12
CA ALA A 610 29.46 16.71 0.21
C ALA A 610 28.99 16.01 1.51
N TYR A 611 28.20 16.69 2.35
CA TYR A 611 27.71 16.15 3.63
C TYR A 611 26.22 15.86 3.57
N ILE A 612 25.83 14.64 3.93
CA ILE A 612 24.44 14.16 3.83
C ILE A 612 23.50 15.00 4.70
N GLU A 613 23.93 15.41 5.90
CA GLU A 613 23.11 16.23 6.80
C GLU A 613 22.68 17.57 6.18
N ASN A 614 23.44 18.09 5.21
CA ASN A 614 23.18 19.39 4.61
C ASN A 614 22.03 19.37 3.60
N TRP A 615 21.57 18.18 3.19
CA TRP A 615 20.45 18.01 2.26
C TRP A 615 19.08 18.13 2.93
N TYR A 616 19.01 18.26 4.26
CA TYR A 616 17.76 18.26 5.04
C TYR A 616 16.65 19.19 4.50
N MET A 617 16.99 20.44 4.15
CA MET A 617 16.00 21.38 3.61
C MET A 617 15.70 21.14 2.12
N ALA A 618 16.65 20.60 1.36
CA ALA A 618 16.40 20.25 -0.04
C ALA A 618 15.42 19.06 -0.13
N LEU A 619 15.52 18.09 0.78
CA LEU A 619 14.57 16.98 0.93
C LEU A 619 13.16 17.48 1.31
N TRP A 620 13.08 18.45 2.22
CA TRP A 620 11.82 19.13 2.55
C TRP A 620 11.19 19.77 1.30
N GLY A 621 12.01 20.48 0.52
CA GLY A 621 11.59 21.10 -0.75
C GLY A 621 11.29 20.10 -1.87
N TYR A 622 11.89 18.91 -1.84
CA TYR A 622 11.62 17.84 -2.80
C TYR A 622 10.18 17.34 -2.64
N ASN A 623 9.77 17.11 -1.39
CA ASN A 623 8.43 16.61 -1.09
C ASN A 623 7.31 17.66 -1.21
N SER A 624 7.54 18.88 -0.73
CA SER A 624 6.47 19.90 -0.60
C SER A 624 6.73 21.20 -1.37
N GLY A 625 7.82 21.27 -2.13
CA GLY A 625 8.23 22.45 -2.89
C GLY A 625 9.00 23.50 -2.07
N VAL A 626 9.57 24.48 -2.78
CA VAL A 626 10.21 25.68 -2.22
C VAL A 626 9.46 26.90 -2.70
N TYR A 627 8.97 27.72 -1.77
CA TYR A 627 8.30 28.99 -2.09
C TYR A 627 9.35 30.04 -2.43
N THR A 628 9.41 30.46 -3.69
CA THR A 628 10.40 31.44 -4.21
C THR A 628 9.84 32.85 -4.37
N THR A 629 8.53 33.03 -4.19
CA THR A 629 7.85 34.33 -4.26
C THR A 629 6.93 34.55 -3.05
N GLY A 630 6.56 35.82 -2.77
CA GLY A 630 5.78 36.17 -1.58
C GLY A 630 6.56 35.90 -0.29
N LYS A 631 5.94 35.20 0.67
CA LYS A 631 6.66 34.67 1.83
C LYS A 631 7.43 33.41 1.44
N VAL A 632 8.74 33.56 1.29
CA VAL A 632 9.65 32.54 0.76
C VAL A 632 10.03 31.47 1.79
N GLY A 633 10.58 30.35 1.33
CA GLY A 633 11.12 29.29 2.17
C GLY A 633 10.44 27.94 1.97
N VAL A 634 10.41 27.11 3.01
CA VAL A 634 9.81 25.77 3.00
C VAL A 634 8.57 25.69 3.92
N GLY A 635 7.55 24.94 3.48
CA GLY A 635 6.21 24.88 4.11
C GLY A 635 6.15 24.15 5.45
N PHE A 636 5.15 24.40 6.30
CA PHE A 636 5.12 23.90 7.68
C PHE A 636 4.87 22.39 7.81
N PHE A 637 4.24 21.74 6.81
CA PHE A 637 3.96 20.30 6.82
C PHE A 637 5.19 19.45 7.18
N ASN A 638 6.33 19.74 6.57
CA ASN A 638 7.59 19.00 6.81
C ASN A 638 8.46 19.59 7.94
N ASN A 639 7.93 20.55 8.72
CA ASN A 639 8.65 21.06 9.88
C ASN A 639 8.71 20.00 10.98
N PRO A 640 9.89 19.65 11.51
CA PRO A 640 10.00 18.60 12.52
C PRO A 640 9.28 18.89 13.85
N ILE A 641 8.86 20.13 14.10
CA ILE A 641 8.04 20.49 15.27
C ILE A 641 6.53 20.41 15.02
N ASN A 642 6.09 20.15 13.78
CA ASN A 642 4.66 20.07 13.43
C ASN A 642 3.94 19.06 14.36
N PRO A 643 2.81 19.43 14.99
CA PRO A 643 2.09 18.57 15.93
C PRO A 643 1.50 17.29 15.32
N GLU A 644 1.53 17.16 13.99
CA GLU A 644 1.24 15.92 13.25
C GLU A 644 2.20 14.79 13.53
N TYR A 645 3.42 15.11 13.97
CA TYR A 645 4.42 14.14 14.35
C TYR A 645 4.54 14.09 15.88
N PRO A 646 4.53 12.90 16.51
CA PRO A 646 4.72 12.79 17.95
C PRO A 646 6.00 13.52 18.40
N ALA A 647 5.88 14.42 19.37
CA ALA A 647 7.01 15.24 19.79
C ALA A 647 8.15 14.41 20.41
N ASP A 648 7.84 13.23 20.98
CA ASP A 648 8.79 12.33 21.65
C ASP A 648 9.44 11.28 20.74
N ARG A 649 9.07 11.25 19.44
CA ARG A 649 9.54 10.24 18.48
C ARG A 649 11.06 10.12 18.43
N GLN A 650 11.57 8.92 18.22
CA GLN A 650 13.01 8.70 18.01
C GLN A 650 13.38 8.93 16.54
N PRO A 651 14.66 9.01 16.17
CA PRO A 651 15.07 8.98 14.76
C PRO A 651 14.48 7.76 14.04
N PHE A 652 13.93 7.97 12.84
CA PHE A 652 13.28 6.95 12.03
C PHE A 652 14.23 5.77 11.74
N LEU A 653 13.76 4.54 11.92
CA LEU A 653 14.42 3.24 11.68
C LEU A 653 15.64 2.91 12.53
N ARG A 654 16.36 3.90 13.07
CA ARG A 654 17.61 3.73 13.84
C ARG A 654 17.54 2.65 14.91
N TYR A 655 16.38 2.48 15.53
CA TYR A 655 16.18 1.50 16.60
C TYR A 655 15.35 0.29 16.18
N SER A 656 14.59 0.37 15.08
CA SER A 656 13.71 -0.71 14.63
C SER A 656 12.98 -0.36 13.32
N TYR A 657 12.91 -1.34 12.41
CA TYR A 657 12.13 -1.26 11.17
C TYR A 657 10.62 -1.08 11.35
N ASN A 658 10.09 -1.27 12.56
CA ASN A 658 8.65 -1.05 12.82
C ASN A 658 8.24 0.39 12.53
N ASP A 659 9.17 1.33 12.54
CA ASP A 659 8.87 2.71 12.18
C ASP A 659 8.32 2.79 10.75
N ALA A 660 8.75 1.90 9.83
CA ALA A 660 8.25 1.80 8.47
C ALA A 660 6.77 1.38 8.38
N SER A 661 6.18 0.77 9.42
CA SER A 661 4.74 0.47 9.43
C SER A 661 3.88 1.68 9.85
N ARG A 662 4.50 2.76 10.35
CA ARG A 662 3.86 4.04 10.70
C ARG A 662 4.69 5.24 10.23
N PRO A 663 4.99 5.35 8.93
CA PRO A 663 5.87 6.39 8.42
C PRO A 663 5.29 7.80 8.65
N GLY A 664 3.97 7.94 8.77
CA GLY A 664 3.30 9.22 9.05
C GLY A 664 3.61 9.86 10.41
N GLU A 665 4.36 9.18 11.29
CA GLU A 665 4.85 9.77 12.54
C GLU A 665 6.13 10.62 12.36
N TRP A 666 6.74 10.64 11.17
CA TRP A 666 7.95 11.42 10.85
C TRP A 666 7.73 12.34 9.65
N ASN A 667 8.44 13.48 9.60
CA ASN A 667 8.46 14.30 8.39
C ASN A 667 9.34 13.66 7.31
N TYR A 668 9.17 14.09 6.07
CA TYR A 668 9.85 13.53 4.92
C TYR A 668 11.38 13.50 5.07
N SER A 669 12.02 14.60 5.49
CA SER A 669 13.48 14.65 5.65
C SER A 669 14.00 13.66 6.70
N GLU A 670 13.25 13.44 7.79
CA GLU A 670 13.60 12.40 8.77
C GLU A 670 13.48 10.99 8.18
N LYS A 671 12.47 10.73 7.34
CA LYS A 671 12.30 9.42 6.67
C LYS A 671 13.46 9.11 5.72
N ILE A 672 13.81 10.07 4.86
CA ILE A 672 14.91 9.90 3.88
C ILE A 672 16.24 9.67 4.57
N LEU A 673 16.56 10.45 5.61
CA LEU A 673 17.81 10.27 6.34
C LEU A 673 17.82 8.96 7.15
N GLY A 674 16.66 8.49 7.62
CA GLY A 674 16.55 7.17 8.23
C GLY A 674 16.83 6.05 7.23
N TRP A 675 16.28 6.11 6.01
CA TRP A 675 16.60 5.16 4.94
C TRP A 675 18.03 5.27 4.42
N ALA A 676 18.62 6.48 4.43
CA ALA A 676 20.03 6.65 4.10
C ALA A 676 20.95 6.03 5.18
N GLU A 677 20.55 6.06 6.45
CA GLU A 677 21.29 5.43 7.55
C GLU A 677 21.09 3.92 7.63
N VAL A 678 19.86 3.45 7.42
CA VAL A 678 19.42 2.06 7.57
C VAL A 678 18.85 1.58 6.24
N PRO A 679 19.58 0.80 5.43
CA PRO A 679 19.11 0.36 4.12
C PRO A 679 17.81 -0.46 4.17
N GLN A 680 17.01 -0.37 3.11
CA GLN A 680 15.94 -1.34 2.88
C GLN A 680 16.52 -2.73 2.67
N MET A 681 15.81 -3.75 3.14
CA MET A 681 16.15 -5.14 2.87
C MET A 681 15.53 -5.58 1.54
N THR A 682 16.11 -6.58 0.91
CA THR A 682 15.52 -7.33 -0.19
C THR A 682 14.69 -8.49 0.37
N TRP A 683 13.90 -9.19 -0.47
CA TRP A 683 13.14 -10.37 -0.04
C TRP A 683 13.98 -11.50 0.56
N ASN A 684 15.26 -11.61 0.19
CA ASN A 684 16.19 -12.61 0.73
C ASN A 684 16.91 -12.11 2.01
N GLY A 685 16.52 -10.95 2.54
CA GLY A 685 17.06 -10.40 3.78
C GLY A 685 18.47 -9.84 3.64
N GLU A 686 18.84 -9.35 2.45
CA GLU A 686 20.09 -8.64 2.20
C GLU A 686 19.82 -7.12 2.11
N GLU A 687 20.81 -6.29 2.40
CA GLU A 687 20.68 -4.84 2.22
C GLU A 687 20.58 -4.49 0.73
N SER A 688 19.64 -3.61 0.37
CA SER A 688 19.37 -3.21 -1.02
C SER A 688 20.42 -2.25 -1.57
N TYR A 689 21.18 -1.58 -0.70
CA TYR A 689 22.22 -0.61 -1.05
C TYR A 689 23.16 -0.36 0.14
N SER A 690 24.31 0.23 -0.13
CA SER A 690 25.34 0.49 0.88
C SER A 690 25.06 1.71 1.77
N GLU A 691 25.33 1.53 3.06
CA GLU A 691 25.39 2.62 4.04
C GLU A 691 26.47 3.68 3.69
N PRO A 692 26.25 4.95 4.03
CA PRO A 692 27.23 6.01 3.80
C PRO A 692 28.43 5.88 4.74
N ASN A 693 29.47 6.68 4.49
CA ASN A 693 30.55 6.84 5.44
C ASN A 693 30.07 7.69 6.63
N MET A 694 29.78 7.03 7.76
CA MET A 694 29.27 7.67 8.98
C MET A 694 30.34 7.68 10.08
N PRO A 695 31.13 8.76 10.23
CA PRO A 695 32.23 8.80 11.21
C PRO A 695 31.76 8.73 12.67
N MET A 696 30.48 9.03 12.93
CA MET A 696 29.84 8.92 14.25
C MET A 696 29.03 7.63 14.42
N GLY A 697 29.06 6.73 13.43
CA GLY A 697 28.24 5.51 13.37
C GLY A 697 26.76 5.73 13.07
N VAL A 698 26.31 6.99 12.95
CA VAL A 698 24.94 7.39 12.62
C VAL A 698 24.94 8.73 11.89
N ILE A 699 23.88 9.05 11.14
CA ILE A 699 23.63 10.38 10.58
C ILE A 699 23.12 11.29 11.72
N LYS A 700 23.72 12.46 11.88
CA LYS A 700 23.32 13.36 12.97
C LYS A 700 22.04 14.12 12.61
N VAL A 701 20.94 13.77 13.29
CA VAL A 701 19.61 14.37 13.08
C VAL A 701 19.52 15.83 13.56
N ALA A 702 18.73 16.63 12.85
CA ALA A 702 18.42 18.00 13.26
C ALA A 702 17.53 17.99 14.53
N PRO A 703 17.79 18.88 15.52
CA PRO A 703 16.88 19.09 16.63
C PRO A 703 15.48 19.52 16.15
N LYS A 704 14.42 18.94 16.70
CA LYS A 704 13.05 19.16 16.23
C LYS A 704 12.59 20.61 16.33
N ASN A 705 13.10 21.37 17.29
CA ASN A 705 12.76 22.78 17.49
C ASN A 705 13.66 23.75 16.69
N LEU A 706 14.64 23.24 15.91
CA LEU A 706 15.62 24.08 15.23
C LEU A 706 14.97 25.03 14.21
N PHE A 707 13.96 24.55 13.49
CA PHE A 707 13.25 25.28 12.43
C PHE A 707 12.01 26.03 12.94
N CYS A 708 12.05 26.48 14.20
CA CYS A 708 10.91 27.11 14.86
C CYS A 708 11.36 28.32 15.66
N THR A 709 11.19 29.52 15.10
CA THR A 709 11.47 30.77 15.82
C THR A 709 10.38 31.81 15.56
N PRO A 710 9.99 32.59 16.58
CA PRO A 710 8.96 33.63 16.39
C PRO A 710 9.37 34.68 15.36
N ALA A 711 10.67 34.96 15.23
CA ALA A 711 11.20 35.98 14.34
C ALA A 711 11.27 35.56 12.86
N ILE A 712 11.37 34.26 12.56
CA ILE A 712 11.49 33.77 11.18
C ILE A 712 10.13 33.30 10.66
N ASN A 713 9.44 32.46 11.43
CA ASN A 713 8.26 31.75 10.96
C ASN A 713 7.09 31.77 11.95
N ALA A 714 6.99 32.82 12.77
CA ALA A 714 5.95 32.99 13.79
C ALA A 714 5.77 31.78 14.74
N CYS A 715 6.79 30.92 14.81
CA CYS A 715 6.70 29.61 15.45
C CYS A 715 7.18 29.67 16.89
N ASN A 716 6.39 29.13 17.82
CA ASN A 716 6.74 29.01 19.23
C ASN A 716 7.12 27.56 19.60
N PRO A 717 8.41 27.24 19.81
CA PRO A 717 8.86 25.87 20.03
C PRO A 717 8.41 25.28 21.38
N SER A 718 7.90 26.11 22.29
CA SER A 718 7.37 25.68 23.60
C SER A 718 5.85 25.52 23.61
N ALA A 719 5.15 25.77 22.51
CA ALA A 719 3.70 25.62 22.42
C ALA A 719 3.33 24.22 21.92
N ALA A 720 2.13 23.74 22.31
CA ALA A 720 1.57 22.49 21.78
C ALA A 720 1.16 22.58 20.31
N ASP A 721 0.78 23.79 19.88
CA ASP A 721 0.59 24.17 18.48
C ASP A 721 1.62 25.26 18.18
N PRO A 722 2.81 24.90 17.67
CA PRO A 722 3.90 25.84 17.47
C PRO A 722 3.58 26.93 16.45
N CYS A 723 2.72 26.67 15.47
CA CYS A 723 2.31 27.67 14.48
C CYS A 723 0.79 27.67 14.26
N PRO A 724 0.02 28.34 15.13
CA PRO A 724 -1.44 28.25 15.12
C PRO A 724 -2.11 28.97 13.95
N THR A 725 -1.38 29.77 13.17
CA THR A 725 -1.94 30.47 11.99
C THR A 725 -2.13 29.53 10.81
N TRP A 726 -1.36 28.43 10.73
CA TRP A 726 -1.45 27.44 9.65
C TRP A 726 -1.53 28.09 8.27
N ASP A 727 -0.62 29.02 8.00
CA ASP A 727 -0.59 29.80 6.77
C ASP A 727 0.86 30.06 6.35
N ASP A 728 1.04 30.95 5.36
CA ASP A 728 2.36 31.29 4.87
C ASP A 728 3.29 31.87 5.96
N GLN A 729 2.75 32.31 7.10
CA GLN A 729 3.55 32.83 8.20
C GLN A 729 4.42 31.75 8.86
N CYS A 730 4.00 30.49 8.78
CA CYS A 730 4.68 29.32 9.35
C CYS A 730 5.88 28.82 8.53
N ARG A 731 6.10 29.37 7.33
CA ARG A 731 7.18 28.97 6.43
C ARG A 731 8.55 29.28 7.01
N TRP A 732 9.45 28.31 6.98
CA TRP A 732 10.82 28.50 7.40
C TRP A 732 11.66 29.10 6.26
N SER A 733 12.27 30.26 6.50
CA SER A 733 13.07 30.99 5.50
C SER A 733 14.52 31.25 5.96
N GLY A 734 14.99 30.55 7.00
CA GLY A 734 16.29 30.76 7.63
C GLY A 734 17.36 29.75 7.22
N SER A 735 18.61 30.04 7.59
CA SER A 735 19.67 29.01 7.67
C SER A 735 19.65 28.35 9.05
N ALA A 736 20.07 27.08 9.12
CA ALA A 736 20.06 26.29 10.34
C ALA A 736 21.38 25.53 10.51
N ASP A 737 21.93 25.44 11.72
CA ASP A 737 23.19 24.74 12.00
C ASP A 737 23.09 23.93 13.30
N TRP A 738 23.35 22.62 13.20
CA TRP A 738 23.41 21.69 14.34
C TRP A 738 24.69 20.84 14.33
N MET A 739 25.53 21.00 13.31
CA MET A 739 26.80 20.29 13.19
C MET A 739 27.96 21.11 13.74
N GLY A 740 27.86 22.45 13.69
CA GLY A 740 29.00 23.32 13.95
C GLY A 740 30.04 23.19 12.83
N PRO A 741 31.35 23.32 13.13
CA PRO A 741 32.40 23.11 12.13
C PRO A 741 32.36 21.68 11.55
N GLN A 742 32.03 21.56 10.26
CA GLN A 742 31.94 20.26 9.58
C GLN A 742 33.28 19.82 8.96
N SER A 743 33.55 18.52 9.04
CA SER A 743 34.66 17.81 8.40
C SER A 743 34.27 16.35 8.18
N THR A 744 35.11 15.58 7.48
CA THR A 744 34.89 14.14 7.28
C THR A 744 35.00 13.30 8.57
N SER A 745 35.49 13.87 9.68
CA SER A 745 35.54 13.16 10.98
C SER A 745 34.29 13.31 11.83
N ASN A 746 33.33 14.15 11.42
CA ASN A 746 32.11 14.39 12.19
C ASN A 746 30.82 14.52 11.35
N SER A 747 30.92 14.45 10.02
CA SER A 747 29.78 14.60 9.09
C SER A 747 29.76 13.43 8.10
N SER A 748 28.57 12.96 7.77
CA SER A 748 28.40 11.77 6.94
C SER A 748 28.62 12.09 5.47
N THR A 749 29.34 11.24 4.75
CA THR A 749 29.69 11.44 3.33
C THR A 749 29.30 10.25 2.48
N GLU A 750 29.28 10.45 1.17
CA GLU A 750 29.03 9.41 0.17
C GLU A 750 29.97 8.19 0.33
N LYS A 751 29.43 7.02 -0.01
CA LYS A 751 30.17 5.79 -0.29
C LYS A 751 29.62 5.18 -1.58
N LEU A 752 30.46 4.92 -2.57
CA LEU A 752 30.03 4.25 -3.81
C LEU A 752 30.27 2.75 -3.70
N SER A 753 29.30 1.95 -4.14
CA SER A 753 29.44 0.50 -4.28
C SER A 753 30.00 0.12 -5.64
N TYR A 754 29.75 0.94 -6.66
CA TYR A 754 30.16 0.69 -8.04
C TYR A 754 31.24 1.69 -8.47
N SER A 755 32.23 1.19 -9.20
CA SER A 755 33.22 2.08 -9.83
C SER A 755 32.56 2.95 -10.90
N LEU A 756 32.96 4.22 -10.95
CA LEU A 756 32.49 5.16 -11.97
C LEU A 756 32.88 4.69 -13.38
N GLY A 757 31.93 4.74 -14.31
CA GLY A 757 32.05 4.23 -15.67
C GLY A 757 31.93 2.71 -15.81
N SER A 758 31.57 1.98 -14.74
CA SER A 758 31.30 0.54 -14.83
C SER A 758 30.04 0.25 -15.65
N GLY A 759 30.02 -0.92 -16.29
CA GLY A 759 28.84 -1.39 -17.01
C GLY A 759 27.68 -1.73 -16.07
N GLU A 760 26.46 -1.72 -16.61
CA GLU A 760 25.25 -2.10 -15.89
C GLU A 760 25.39 -3.53 -15.33
N PRO A 761 25.15 -3.75 -14.02
CA PRO A 761 25.24 -5.07 -13.43
C PRO A 761 24.11 -5.96 -13.93
N ALA A 762 24.29 -7.27 -13.82
CA ALA A 762 23.27 -8.23 -14.22
C ALA A 762 21.96 -8.04 -13.42
N LEU A 763 20.84 -8.06 -14.14
CA LEU A 763 19.50 -8.13 -13.58
C LEU A 763 19.34 -9.42 -12.77
N GLN A 764 18.79 -9.32 -11.57
CA GLN A 764 18.47 -10.45 -10.70
C GLN A 764 16.97 -10.74 -10.78
N SER A 765 16.55 -11.50 -11.80
CA SER A 765 15.14 -11.85 -12.01
C SER A 765 14.63 -12.84 -10.96
N LYS A 766 13.39 -12.68 -10.49
CA LYS A 766 12.76 -13.65 -9.59
C LYS A 766 12.18 -14.83 -10.34
N TYR A 767 11.44 -14.56 -11.41
CA TYR A 767 10.87 -15.58 -12.28
C TYR A 767 11.80 -15.79 -13.48
N GLY A 768 11.83 -17.01 -14.00
CA GLY A 768 12.45 -17.26 -15.29
C GLY A 768 11.57 -16.68 -16.38
N HIS A 769 12.17 -16.08 -17.39
CA HIS A 769 11.47 -15.68 -18.60
C HIS A 769 11.03 -16.95 -19.35
N GLY A 770 9.72 -17.16 -19.48
CA GLY A 770 9.15 -18.29 -20.23
C GLY A 770 9.57 -18.28 -21.70
N PRO A 771 9.41 -19.41 -22.43
CA PRO A 771 9.79 -19.47 -23.84
C PRO A 771 8.89 -18.57 -24.70
N CYS A 772 9.48 -17.62 -25.43
CA CYS A 772 8.80 -16.68 -26.32
C CYS A 772 8.04 -17.31 -27.49
N PHE A 773 8.47 -18.52 -27.89
CA PHE A 773 8.01 -19.17 -29.13
C PHE A 773 7.42 -20.57 -28.91
N GLY A 774 6.98 -20.86 -27.68
CA GLY A 774 6.44 -22.18 -27.37
C GLY A 774 5.07 -22.40 -27.99
N HIS A 775 4.92 -23.31 -28.96
CA HIS A 775 3.61 -23.80 -29.37
C HIS A 775 3.19 -25.03 -28.55
N PRO A 776 1.89 -25.31 -28.37
CA PRO A 776 1.46 -26.53 -27.69
C PRO A 776 1.94 -27.79 -28.44
N GLY A 777 2.69 -28.66 -27.77
CA GLY A 777 3.11 -29.98 -28.30
C GLY A 777 3.97 -29.91 -29.57
N PRO A 778 3.93 -30.93 -30.48
CA PRO A 778 4.67 -30.92 -31.75
C PRO A 778 3.94 -30.19 -32.90
N TYR A 779 2.91 -29.39 -32.61
CA TYR A 779 1.99 -28.88 -33.63
C TYR A 779 2.49 -27.56 -34.26
N THR A 780 3.22 -27.66 -35.36
CA THR A 780 3.75 -26.51 -36.13
C THR A 780 2.70 -25.76 -36.98
N GLY A 781 1.42 -26.17 -36.93
CA GLY A 781 0.31 -25.58 -37.69
C GLY A 781 -0.74 -24.85 -36.83
N ALA A 782 -0.40 -24.50 -35.59
CA ALA A 782 -1.30 -23.79 -34.69
C ALA A 782 -1.54 -22.35 -35.14
N ILE A 783 -2.79 -21.90 -35.11
CA ILE A 783 -3.13 -20.47 -35.17
C ILE A 783 -3.07 -19.95 -33.74
N ILE A 784 -2.09 -19.13 -33.42
CA ILE A 784 -1.96 -18.53 -32.09
C ILE A 784 -2.57 -17.13 -32.17
N VAL A 785 -3.54 -16.88 -31.29
CA VAL A 785 -4.18 -15.58 -31.13
C VAL A 785 -3.74 -15.06 -29.77
N ASP A 786 -2.84 -14.09 -29.82
CA ASP A 786 -2.24 -13.46 -28.65
C ASP A 786 -3.04 -12.22 -28.19
N ASP A 787 -2.83 -11.77 -26.96
CA ASP A 787 -3.53 -10.60 -26.40
C ASP A 787 -3.03 -9.27 -27.00
N LEU A 788 -1.83 -9.23 -27.54
CA LEU A 788 -1.35 -8.14 -28.39
C LEU A 788 -1.70 -8.47 -29.84
N GLY A 789 -2.78 -7.86 -30.34
CA GLY A 789 -3.29 -8.11 -31.71
C GLY A 789 -2.35 -7.70 -32.87
N GLN A 790 -1.14 -7.21 -32.56
CA GLN A 790 -0.01 -6.98 -33.47
C GLN A 790 1.28 -7.37 -32.75
N HIS A 791 2.31 -7.77 -33.51
CA HIS A 791 3.63 -8.11 -32.99
C HIS A 791 4.24 -6.95 -32.19
N GLU A 792 4.33 -7.13 -30.88
CA GLU A 792 5.00 -6.25 -29.95
C GLU A 792 6.03 -7.10 -29.20
N ASP A 793 7.31 -6.89 -29.49
CA ASP A 793 8.42 -7.67 -28.91
C ASP A 793 8.74 -7.13 -27.51
N THR A 794 7.78 -7.31 -26.61
CA THR A 794 7.90 -6.82 -25.24
C THR A 794 9.04 -7.55 -24.55
N TYR A 795 10.13 -6.81 -24.32
CA TYR A 795 11.33 -7.28 -23.61
C TYR A 795 12.27 -8.24 -24.36
N ASP A 796 12.42 -8.09 -25.70
CA ASP A 796 13.40 -8.85 -26.52
C ASP A 796 13.11 -10.36 -26.54
N CYS A 797 11.81 -10.69 -26.52
CA CYS A 797 11.29 -12.03 -26.73
C CYS A 797 11.57 -12.54 -28.16
N GLY A 798 11.77 -11.65 -29.13
CA GLY A 798 12.12 -11.90 -30.54
C GLY A 798 10.91 -12.17 -31.46
N ASP A 799 11.15 -12.69 -32.68
CA ASP A 799 10.12 -12.82 -33.73
C ASP A 799 9.05 -13.91 -33.44
N PHE A 800 7.78 -13.51 -33.27
CA PHE A 800 6.61 -14.40 -33.11
C PHE A 800 6.52 -15.49 -34.23
N GLU A 801 6.46 -16.78 -33.85
CA GLU A 801 6.33 -17.93 -34.77
C GLU A 801 4.90 -18.51 -34.86
N GLY A 802 3.86 -17.72 -34.64
CA GLY A 802 2.46 -18.13 -34.88
C GLY A 802 1.94 -17.67 -36.26
N ALA A 803 1.02 -18.43 -36.87
CA ALA A 803 0.28 -17.91 -38.02
C ALA A 803 -0.67 -16.79 -37.57
N ASP A 804 -0.34 -15.52 -37.88
CA ASP A 804 -1.23 -14.36 -37.68
C ASP A 804 -2.48 -14.46 -38.56
N ASP A 805 -3.41 -15.31 -38.12
CA ASP A 805 -4.65 -15.64 -38.82
C ASP A 805 -5.83 -15.68 -37.83
N GLY A 806 -5.82 -14.75 -36.89
CA GLY A 806 -6.86 -14.56 -35.89
C GLY A 806 -6.95 -13.12 -35.41
N LYS A 807 -7.73 -12.90 -34.35
CA LYS A 807 -7.95 -11.60 -33.74
C LYS A 807 -8.27 -11.78 -32.27
N PHE A 808 -7.53 -11.07 -31.43
CA PHE A 808 -7.93 -10.80 -30.06
C PHE A 808 -8.69 -9.48 -29.95
N THR A 809 -9.57 -9.37 -28.98
CA THR A 809 -10.22 -8.11 -28.61
C THR A 809 -10.40 -8.06 -27.11
N LEU A 810 -9.77 -7.07 -26.49
CA LEU A 810 -10.04 -6.67 -25.12
C LEU A 810 -11.09 -5.54 -25.12
N GLN A 811 -12.13 -5.69 -24.31
CA GLN A 811 -13.19 -4.71 -24.15
C GLN A 811 -13.29 -4.28 -22.69
N SER A 812 -13.08 -2.99 -22.42
CA SER A 812 -13.30 -2.37 -21.11
C SER A 812 -14.74 -1.87 -20.98
N GLY A 813 -15.47 -2.38 -19.98
CA GLY A 813 -16.88 -2.11 -19.76
C GLY A 813 -17.77 -2.60 -20.92
N ASP A 814 -18.91 -1.95 -21.11
CA ASP A 814 -19.82 -2.13 -22.27
C ASP A 814 -19.45 -1.22 -23.46
N ASN A 815 -18.30 -0.52 -23.39
CA ASN A 815 -17.84 0.45 -24.38
C ASN A 815 -18.82 1.61 -24.66
N ILE A 816 -19.75 1.90 -23.72
CA ILE A 816 -20.75 2.97 -23.86
C ILE A 816 -20.66 3.95 -22.70
N THR A 817 -20.84 5.23 -23.01
CA THR A 817 -21.10 6.26 -22.00
C THR A 817 -22.50 6.83 -22.18
N THR A 818 -23.31 6.87 -21.13
CA THR A 818 -24.65 7.48 -21.17
C THR A 818 -24.85 8.49 -20.05
N LEU A 819 -25.67 9.52 -20.29
CA LEU A 819 -26.07 10.47 -19.27
C LEU A 819 -27.37 9.99 -18.61
N ARG A 820 -27.35 9.91 -17.27
CA ARG A 820 -28.50 9.55 -16.45
C ARG A 820 -29.45 10.74 -16.24
N SER A 821 -30.66 10.43 -15.81
CA SER A 821 -31.71 11.42 -15.52
C SER A 821 -31.37 12.35 -14.35
N ASP A 822 -30.50 11.93 -13.44
CA ASP A 822 -30.00 12.71 -12.30
C ASP A 822 -28.81 13.63 -12.68
N GLY A 823 -28.34 13.58 -13.94
CA GLY A 823 -27.20 14.35 -14.43
C GLY A 823 -25.83 13.69 -14.25
N THR A 824 -25.75 12.45 -13.74
CA THR A 824 -24.51 11.66 -13.66
C THR A 824 -24.28 10.82 -14.93
N TYR A 825 -23.08 10.23 -15.11
CA TYR A 825 -22.77 9.40 -16.29
C TYR A 825 -22.70 7.91 -15.97
N ARG A 826 -23.29 7.01 -16.75
CA ARG A 826 -22.81 5.60 -16.76
C ARG A 826 -21.58 5.57 -17.66
N ALA A 827 -20.39 5.44 -17.08
CA ALA A 827 -19.09 5.60 -17.75
C ALA A 827 -18.18 4.37 -17.53
N THR A 828 -18.77 3.19 -17.72
CA THR A 828 -18.15 1.86 -17.61
C THR A 828 -16.79 1.73 -18.32
N PRO A 829 -16.54 2.28 -19.52
CA PRO A 829 -15.22 2.17 -20.16
C PRO A 829 -14.12 2.97 -19.45
N TYR A 830 -14.49 4.03 -18.74
CA TYR A 830 -13.56 4.84 -17.97
C TYR A 830 -13.25 4.19 -16.61
N ILE A 831 -14.25 3.53 -16.00
CA ILE A 831 -14.12 2.87 -14.70
C ILE A 831 -13.37 1.55 -14.81
N ALA A 832 -13.68 0.72 -15.82
CA ALA A 832 -13.01 -0.57 -16.03
C ALA A 832 -11.50 -0.44 -16.24
N ASN A 833 -11.03 0.67 -16.85
CA ASN A 833 -9.61 0.94 -17.02
C ASN A 833 -8.86 1.27 -15.72
N ILE A 834 -9.57 1.48 -14.60
CA ILE A 834 -8.94 1.75 -13.32
C ILE A 834 -8.29 0.48 -12.74
N ASP A 835 -8.92 -0.68 -12.95
CA ASP A 835 -8.44 -2.00 -12.49
C ASP A 835 -7.96 -2.90 -13.64
N LEU A 836 -7.76 -2.34 -14.83
CA LEU A 836 -7.05 -3.03 -15.89
C LEU A 836 -5.55 -2.77 -15.74
N HIS A 837 -4.76 -3.84 -15.78
CA HIS A 837 -3.31 -3.80 -15.62
C HIS A 837 -2.62 -4.60 -16.73
N GLN A 838 -1.32 -4.36 -16.90
CA GLN A 838 -0.46 -5.13 -17.80
C GLN A 838 0.82 -5.59 -17.09
N LEU A 839 1.35 -6.73 -17.51
CA LEU A 839 2.53 -7.36 -16.94
C LEU A 839 3.37 -8.04 -18.01
N GLY A 840 4.69 -7.94 -17.85
CA GLY A 840 5.69 -8.64 -18.65
C GLY A 840 5.81 -10.13 -18.31
N ALA A 841 4.73 -10.90 -18.45
CA ALA A 841 4.66 -12.33 -18.16
C ALA A 841 3.81 -13.04 -19.23
N GLY A 842 3.69 -14.37 -19.15
CA GLY A 842 2.84 -15.13 -20.08
C GLY A 842 3.47 -15.33 -21.46
N TYR A 843 2.62 -15.60 -22.44
CA TYR A 843 3.06 -15.76 -23.82
C TYR A 843 3.56 -14.40 -24.35
N ASP A 844 4.61 -14.40 -25.18
CA ASP A 844 5.25 -13.18 -25.72
C ASP A 844 5.68 -12.13 -24.67
N HIS A 845 5.77 -12.54 -23.39
CA HIS A 845 6.02 -11.66 -22.23
C HIS A 845 5.05 -10.47 -22.16
N HIS A 846 3.79 -10.69 -22.48
CA HIS A 846 2.72 -9.75 -22.16
C HIS A 846 1.45 -10.46 -21.71
N VAL A 847 0.82 -9.93 -20.67
CA VAL A 847 -0.57 -10.24 -20.33
C VAL A 847 -1.31 -9.00 -19.84
N TYR A 848 -2.60 -8.94 -20.14
CA TYR A 848 -3.53 -8.10 -19.39
C TYR A 848 -4.11 -8.86 -18.20
N PHE A 849 -4.34 -8.17 -17.09
CA PHE A 849 -5.05 -8.75 -15.95
C PHE A 849 -5.90 -7.72 -15.18
N THR A 850 -6.84 -8.22 -14.39
CA THR A 850 -7.77 -7.47 -13.54
C THR A 850 -8.22 -8.37 -12.39
N HIS A 851 -8.79 -7.80 -11.32
CA HIS A 851 -9.42 -8.60 -10.28
C HIS A 851 -10.73 -9.21 -10.76
N SER A 852 -11.11 -10.35 -10.16
CA SER A 852 -12.40 -10.99 -10.37
C SER A 852 -13.49 -10.37 -9.50
N TYR A 853 -14.60 -9.94 -10.09
CA TYR A 853 -15.71 -9.28 -9.38
C TYR A 853 -17.00 -10.11 -9.42
N ASP A 854 -17.88 -9.97 -8.43
CA ASP A 854 -19.20 -10.62 -8.46
C ASP A 854 -20.14 -9.98 -9.51
N TYR A 855 -21.20 -10.69 -9.89
CA TYR A 855 -22.22 -10.17 -10.81
C TYR A 855 -22.89 -8.87 -10.36
N THR A 856 -22.83 -8.53 -9.07
CA THR A 856 -23.32 -7.26 -8.56
C THR A 856 -22.40 -6.06 -8.85
N GLU A 857 -21.21 -6.27 -9.40
CA GLU A 857 -20.21 -5.21 -9.63
C GLU A 857 -19.76 -5.15 -11.11
N PRO A 858 -20.65 -4.76 -12.04
CA PRO A 858 -20.36 -4.79 -13.47
C PRO A 858 -19.47 -3.64 -13.95
N PHE A 859 -19.15 -2.65 -13.11
CA PHE A 859 -18.45 -1.43 -13.49
C PHE A 859 -17.00 -1.67 -13.94
N HIS A 860 -16.38 -2.72 -13.41
CA HIS A 860 -15.00 -3.12 -13.68
C HIS A 860 -14.90 -4.25 -14.71
N ARG A 861 -16.00 -4.56 -15.40
CA ARG A 861 -16.03 -5.65 -16.37
C ARG A 861 -15.01 -5.41 -17.48
N VAL A 862 -14.14 -6.39 -17.70
CA VAL A 862 -13.23 -6.48 -18.83
C VAL A 862 -13.48 -7.82 -19.52
N THR A 863 -13.69 -7.79 -20.84
CA THR A 863 -13.98 -8.98 -21.64
C THR A 863 -12.89 -9.20 -22.70
N GLY A 864 -12.28 -10.38 -22.69
CA GLY A 864 -11.35 -10.84 -23.73
C GLY A 864 -12.05 -11.77 -24.72
N ARG A 865 -11.72 -11.64 -26.01
CA ARG A 865 -12.29 -12.47 -27.09
C ARG A 865 -11.21 -12.94 -28.05
N TRP A 866 -11.14 -14.25 -28.27
CA TRP A 866 -10.23 -14.88 -29.23
C TRP A 866 -11.00 -15.45 -30.42
N GLN A 867 -10.55 -15.10 -31.61
CA GLN A 867 -11.18 -15.48 -32.87
C GLN A 867 -10.14 -15.94 -33.87
N VAL A 868 -10.36 -17.07 -34.52
CA VAL A 868 -9.67 -17.36 -35.78
C VAL A 868 -10.25 -16.50 -36.90
N ASN A 869 -9.55 -16.40 -38.04
CA ASN A 869 -9.94 -15.55 -39.15
C ASN A 869 -11.36 -15.87 -39.67
N GLN A 870 -12.28 -14.96 -39.38
CA GLN A 870 -13.70 -15.09 -39.71
C GLN A 870 -13.98 -15.21 -41.21
N LYS A 871 -13.07 -14.73 -42.08
CA LYS A 871 -13.22 -14.87 -43.53
C LYS A 871 -12.93 -16.28 -44.03
N LYS A 872 -12.14 -17.05 -43.28
CA LYS A 872 -11.76 -18.45 -43.59
C LYS A 872 -12.71 -19.48 -42.98
N LEU A 873 -13.52 -19.08 -42.01
CA LEU A 873 -14.53 -19.96 -41.44
C LEU A 873 -15.71 -20.19 -42.40
N PRO A 874 -16.28 -21.40 -42.41
CA PRO A 874 -17.46 -21.74 -43.20
C PRO A 874 -18.70 -20.94 -42.76
N SER A 875 -19.60 -20.65 -43.70
CA SER A 875 -20.94 -20.14 -43.37
C SER A 875 -21.77 -21.23 -42.68
N GLY A 876 -22.77 -20.83 -41.90
CA GLY A 876 -23.53 -21.74 -41.05
C GLY A 876 -24.25 -22.89 -41.74
N ASP A 877 -24.45 -22.81 -43.05
CA ASP A 877 -25.05 -23.83 -43.91
C ASP A 877 -24.03 -24.87 -44.43
N GLN A 878 -22.74 -24.71 -44.13
CA GLN A 878 -21.64 -25.61 -44.52
C GLN A 878 -21.13 -26.41 -43.31
N PRO A 879 -20.36 -27.52 -43.52
CA PRO A 879 -19.66 -28.20 -42.42
C PRO A 879 -18.73 -27.24 -41.68
N GLY A 880 -18.71 -27.30 -40.35
CA GLY A 880 -17.92 -26.41 -39.51
C GLY A 880 -16.43 -26.77 -39.51
N GLN A 881 -15.57 -25.82 -39.16
CA GLN A 881 -14.14 -26.09 -39.01
C GLN A 881 -13.82 -26.41 -37.55
N ARG A 882 -13.28 -27.60 -37.30
CA ARG A 882 -12.89 -28.06 -35.97
C ARG A 882 -11.44 -27.72 -35.65
N TYR A 883 -11.23 -27.29 -34.41
CA TYR A 883 -9.92 -27.01 -33.84
C TYR A 883 -9.77 -27.69 -32.49
N LYS A 884 -8.58 -28.18 -32.19
CA LYS A 884 -8.14 -28.45 -30.82
C LYS A 884 -7.64 -27.14 -30.23
N VAL A 885 -8.19 -26.76 -29.07
CA VAL A 885 -7.98 -25.46 -28.44
C VAL A 885 -7.08 -25.61 -27.21
N TYR A 886 -6.06 -24.77 -27.14
CA TYR A 886 -5.20 -24.61 -25.97
C TYR A 886 -5.28 -23.17 -25.46
N LEU A 887 -5.29 -23.03 -24.14
CA LEU A 887 -5.21 -21.76 -23.43
C LEU A 887 -3.79 -21.60 -22.87
N HIS A 888 -3.13 -20.48 -23.13
CA HIS A 888 -1.90 -20.15 -22.43
C HIS A 888 -2.22 -19.57 -21.05
N LEU A 889 -1.43 -19.94 -20.05
CA LEU A 889 -1.52 -19.40 -18.70
C LEU A 889 -0.12 -19.02 -18.23
N PRO A 890 0.07 -17.81 -17.66
CA PRO A 890 1.36 -17.35 -17.21
C PRO A 890 1.83 -18.06 -15.95
N SER A 891 3.14 -18.00 -15.69
CA SER A 891 3.75 -18.49 -14.45
C SER A 891 3.28 -17.79 -13.18
N HIS A 892 2.75 -16.58 -13.30
CA HIS A 892 2.27 -15.75 -12.20
C HIS A 892 1.16 -14.81 -12.70
N ALA A 893 0.41 -14.18 -11.80
CA ALA A 893 -0.76 -13.30 -12.04
C ALA A 893 -2.10 -13.99 -12.23
N ALA A 894 -2.14 -15.25 -12.65
CA ALA A 894 -3.39 -15.94 -12.92
C ALA A 894 -3.86 -16.74 -11.69
N GLU A 895 -4.92 -16.28 -11.00
CA GLU A 895 -5.34 -16.81 -9.70
C GLU A 895 -6.78 -17.38 -9.72
N ALA A 896 -7.67 -16.73 -10.46
CA ALA A 896 -9.11 -16.97 -10.40
C ALA A 896 -9.57 -18.27 -11.08
N VAL A 897 -10.79 -18.69 -10.72
CA VAL A 897 -11.59 -19.63 -11.52
C VAL A 897 -12.42 -18.83 -12.51
N VAL A 898 -12.17 -19.03 -13.80
CA VAL A 898 -12.70 -18.21 -14.88
C VAL A 898 -13.60 -19.04 -15.79
N ARG A 899 -14.75 -18.49 -16.13
CA ARG A 899 -15.66 -19.05 -17.14
C ARG A 899 -15.22 -18.63 -18.54
N TYR A 900 -14.94 -19.60 -19.39
CA TYR A 900 -14.68 -19.44 -20.82
C TYR A 900 -15.91 -19.88 -21.61
N ASP A 901 -16.55 -18.96 -22.33
CA ASP A 901 -17.70 -19.22 -23.19
C ASP A 901 -17.23 -19.53 -24.61
N PHE A 902 -17.66 -20.69 -25.12
CA PHE A 902 -17.37 -21.18 -26.45
C PHE A 902 -18.58 -20.97 -27.33
N ILE A 903 -18.43 -20.10 -28.33
CA ILE A 903 -19.53 -19.67 -29.19
C ILE A 903 -19.25 -20.22 -30.59
N PRO A 904 -20.04 -21.18 -31.09
CA PRO A 904 -19.75 -21.84 -32.37
C PRO A 904 -19.97 -20.93 -33.59
N GLY A 905 -20.75 -19.86 -33.44
CA GLY A 905 -21.23 -19.05 -34.56
C GLY A 905 -22.55 -19.57 -35.14
N GLU A 906 -23.13 -18.82 -36.08
CA GLU A 906 -24.38 -19.21 -36.72
C GLU A 906 -24.19 -20.52 -37.49
N ASN A 907 -25.05 -21.51 -37.23
CA ASN A 907 -24.93 -22.83 -37.84
C ASN A 907 -26.29 -23.55 -37.96
N THR A 908 -26.45 -24.38 -38.99
CA THR A 908 -27.60 -25.28 -39.16
C THR A 908 -27.35 -26.66 -38.56
N ALA A 909 -26.14 -26.92 -38.05
CA ALA A 909 -25.76 -28.19 -37.42
C ALA A 909 -26.35 -28.38 -36.02
N GLY A 910 -26.91 -27.32 -35.42
CA GLY A 910 -27.49 -27.35 -34.08
C GLY A 910 -26.46 -27.24 -32.96
N ALA A 911 -25.21 -26.87 -33.27
CA ALA A 911 -24.20 -26.54 -32.27
C ALA A 911 -24.63 -25.29 -31.49
N LYS A 912 -24.57 -25.36 -30.16
CA LYS A 912 -24.94 -24.27 -29.25
C LYS A 912 -23.73 -23.78 -28.50
N ALA A 913 -23.82 -22.56 -27.97
CA ALA A 913 -22.81 -22.07 -27.04
C ALA A 913 -22.75 -22.99 -25.80
N ASP A 914 -21.54 -23.18 -25.29
CA ASP A 914 -21.25 -23.96 -24.08
C ASP A 914 -20.11 -23.27 -23.32
N PHE A 915 -19.76 -23.71 -22.11
CA PHE A 915 -18.72 -23.05 -21.32
C PHE A 915 -17.83 -24.02 -20.53
N CYS A 916 -16.61 -23.58 -20.23
CA CYS A 916 -15.67 -24.30 -19.39
C CYS A 916 -15.18 -23.41 -18.25
N ASN A 917 -15.22 -23.91 -17.02
CA ASN A 917 -14.59 -23.23 -15.89
C ASN A 917 -13.15 -23.71 -15.74
N VAL A 918 -12.20 -22.77 -15.80
CA VAL A 918 -10.77 -23.03 -15.69
C VAL A 918 -10.23 -22.31 -14.47
N ASN A 919 -9.67 -23.07 -13.52
CA ASN A 919 -8.89 -22.50 -12.42
C ASN A 919 -7.49 -22.15 -12.92
N GLN A 920 -7.23 -20.87 -13.19
CA GLN A 920 -5.98 -20.46 -13.84
C GLN A 920 -4.75 -20.81 -12.97
N ALA A 921 -4.82 -20.61 -11.64
CA ALA A 921 -3.73 -20.91 -10.72
C ALA A 921 -3.29 -22.38 -10.72
N THR A 922 -4.26 -23.29 -10.60
CA THR A 922 -3.99 -24.74 -10.52
C THR A 922 -3.53 -25.29 -11.86
N ARG A 923 -3.98 -24.67 -12.96
CA ARG A 923 -3.62 -25.09 -14.32
C ARG A 923 -2.25 -24.59 -14.75
N SER A 924 -1.86 -23.37 -14.35
CA SER A 924 -0.49 -22.89 -14.56
C SER A 924 0.50 -23.59 -13.64
N ALA A 925 0.09 -23.88 -12.40
CA ALA A 925 0.94 -24.46 -11.36
C ALA A 925 2.26 -23.67 -11.19
N GLY A 926 2.20 -22.35 -11.35
CA GLY A 926 3.35 -21.45 -11.25
C GLY A 926 4.29 -21.48 -12.46
N LYS A 927 3.83 -21.92 -13.63
CA LYS A 927 4.62 -22.03 -14.87
C LYS A 927 3.86 -21.46 -16.06
N ASP A 928 4.61 -20.90 -17.01
CA ASP A 928 4.10 -20.57 -18.34
C ASP A 928 3.78 -21.88 -19.08
N THR A 929 2.51 -22.11 -19.40
CA THR A 929 2.05 -23.40 -19.93
C THR A 929 0.82 -23.29 -20.82
N TRP A 930 0.77 -24.18 -21.81
CA TRP A 930 -0.41 -24.43 -22.61
C TRP A 930 -1.30 -25.49 -21.97
N PHE A 931 -2.53 -25.12 -21.62
CA PHE A 931 -3.57 -26.01 -21.10
C PHE A 931 -4.51 -26.45 -22.25
N GLU A 932 -4.56 -27.75 -22.53
CA GLU A 932 -5.50 -28.31 -23.50
C GLU A 932 -6.93 -28.25 -22.95
N MET A 933 -7.83 -27.57 -23.66
CA MET A 933 -9.23 -27.47 -23.27
C MET A 933 -10.08 -28.61 -23.87
N GLY A 934 -9.80 -28.94 -25.14
CA GLY A 934 -10.52 -29.94 -25.94
C GLY A 934 -10.69 -29.48 -27.39
N THR A 935 -11.60 -30.12 -28.14
CA THR A 935 -11.92 -29.73 -29.52
C THR A 935 -13.25 -29.00 -29.63
N PHE A 936 -13.29 -27.95 -30.45
CA PHE A 936 -14.50 -27.17 -30.71
C PHE A 936 -14.63 -26.85 -32.20
N THR A 937 -15.88 -26.83 -32.70
CA THR A 937 -16.19 -26.51 -34.10
C THR A 937 -16.71 -25.09 -34.24
N PHE A 938 -16.17 -24.34 -35.19
CA PHE A 938 -16.53 -22.94 -35.44
C PHE A 938 -17.03 -22.71 -36.88
N TRP A 939 -17.96 -21.78 -37.00
CA TRP A 939 -18.49 -21.16 -38.21
C TRP A 939 -18.26 -19.64 -38.14
N LYS A 940 -18.62 -18.91 -39.19
CA LYS A 940 -18.63 -17.43 -39.15
C LYS A 940 -19.39 -16.91 -37.92
N GLY A 941 -18.75 -16.00 -37.19
CA GLY A 941 -19.21 -15.47 -35.90
C GLY A 941 -18.70 -16.26 -34.68
N GLY A 942 -18.06 -17.41 -34.92
CA GLY A 942 -17.54 -18.28 -33.88
C GLY A 942 -16.31 -17.70 -33.18
N ARG A 943 -16.25 -17.85 -31.85
CA ARG A 943 -15.25 -17.25 -30.97
C ARG A 943 -15.20 -17.93 -29.60
N ILE A 944 -14.15 -17.65 -28.85
CA ILE A 944 -14.09 -17.92 -27.41
C ILE A 944 -14.03 -16.57 -26.69
N GLU A 945 -14.81 -16.40 -25.63
CA GLU A 945 -14.78 -15.18 -24.81
C GLU A 945 -14.80 -15.49 -23.31
N MET A 946 -14.24 -14.58 -22.52
CA MET A 946 -14.31 -14.61 -21.06
C MET A 946 -14.32 -13.19 -20.52
N ASP A 947 -14.76 -13.04 -19.28
CA ASP A 947 -14.63 -11.79 -18.53
C ASP A 947 -14.21 -12.03 -17.08
N ASN A 948 -13.97 -10.94 -16.36
CA ASN A 948 -13.61 -10.97 -14.96
C ASN A 948 -14.80 -11.02 -13.98
N ILE A 949 -16.04 -11.12 -14.46
CA ILE A 949 -17.22 -11.17 -13.61
C ILE A 949 -17.57 -12.63 -13.29
N GLN A 950 -17.22 -13.06 -12.08
CA GLN A 950 -17.30 -14.45 -11.65
C GLN A 950 -18.20 -14.60 -10.41
N LYS A 951 -19.01 -15.66 -10.41
CA LYS A 951 -19.97 -15.91 -9.32
C LYS A 951 -19.28 -16.06 -7.97
N GLY A 952 -19.64 -15.22 -6.99
CA GLY A 952 -19.11 -15.27 -5.64
C GLY A 952 -17.66 -14.79 -5.53
N ALA A 953 -17.13 -14.14 -6.56
CA ALA A 953 -15.81 -13.54 -6.52
C ALA A 953 -15.80 -12.34 -5.57
N THR A 954 -14.69 -12.19 -4.85
CA THR A 954 -14.55 -11.15 -3.85
C THR A 954 -13.76 -9.95 -4.35
N GLY A 955 -13.07 -10.03 -5.49
CA GLY A 955 -12.10 -9.01 -5.92
C GLY A 955 -10.68 -9.26 -5.41
N ASP A 956 -10.40 -10.44 -4.86
CA ASP A 956 -9.08 -10.80 -4.33
C ASP A 956 -8.23 -11.60 -5.36
N ASP A 957 -8.87 -12.43 -6.19
CA ASP A 957 -8.18 -13.25 -7.20
C ASP A 957 -8.10 -12.53 -8.55
N ASN A 958 -6.92 -12.58 -9.17
CA ASN A 958 -6.67 -12.03 -10.50
C ASN A 958 -7.13 -12.95 -11.64
N VAL A 959 -7.72 -12.34 -12.68
CA VAL A 959 -8.09 -12.93 -13.97
C VAL A 959 -7.11 -12.43 -15.01
N VAL A 960 -6.44 -13.35 -15.71
CA VAL A 960 -5.46 -13.04 -16.76
C VAL A 960 -6.03 -13.30 -18.15
N PHE A 961 -5.79 -12.36 -19.07
CA PHE A 961 -5.98 -12.46 -20.51
C PHE A 961 -4.60 -12.57 -21.19
N ASP A 962 -4.41 -13.62 -21.99
CA ASP A 962 -3.13 -14.02 -22.60
C ASP A 962 -3.47 -14.63 -23.99
N ALA A 963 -2.76 -15.68 -24.43
CA ALA A 963 -2.95 -16.31 -25.73
C ALA A 963 -3.88 -17.54 -25.74
N MET A 964 -4.45 -17.82 -26.92
CA MET A 964 -5.09 -19.09 -27.26
C MET A 964 -4.53 -19.65 -28.56
N ALA A 965 -4.29 -20.97 -28.60
CA ALA A 965 -3.87 -21.68 -29.80
C ALA A 965 -4.99 -22.56 -30.35
N PHE A 966 -5.26 -22.42 -31.65
CA PHE A 966 -6.25 -23.18 -32.41
C PHE A 966 -5.52 -24.09 -33.40
N VAL A 967 -5.45 -25.38 -33.09
CA VAL A 967 -4.81 -26.39 -33.93
C VAL A 967 -5.88 -27.05 -34.80
N PRO A 968 -5.85 -26.93 -36.14
CA PRO A 968 -6.80 -27.62 -37.01
C PRO A 968 -6.84 -29.12 -36.69
N TYR A 969 -8.04 -29.68 -36.47
CA TYR A 969 -8.19 -31.04 -35.98
C TYR A 969 -9.45 -31.71 -36.55
N ASN A 970 -9.36 -33.00 -36.88
CA ASN A 970 -10.43 -33.70 -37.61
C ASN A 970 -11.34 -34.56 -36.72
N TYR A 971 -10.93 -34.86 -35.48
CA TYR A 971 -11.64 -35.78 -34.59
C TYR A 971 -12.24 -35.04 -33.40
N LYS A 972 -13.36 -35.52 -32.88
CA LYS A 972 -13.92 -35.01 -31.62
C LYS A 972 -13.14 -35.57 -30.44
N GLU A 973 -12.60 -34.68 -29.62
CA GLU A 973 -11.91 -35.00 -28.38
C GLU A 973 -12.39 -34.01 -27.30
N PRO A 974 -13.27 -34.44 -26.37
CA PRO A 974 -13.91 -33.53 -25.41
C PRO A 974 -12.92 -32.80 -24.50
N GLY A 975 -11.72 -33.34 -24.31
CA GLY A 975 -10.68 -32.79 -23.45
C GLY A 975 -11.12 -32.63 -21.98
N PRO A 976 -10.30 -31.95 -21.16
CA PRO A 976 -10.62 -31.63 -19.77
C PRO A 976 -11.90 -30.80 -19.58
N CYS A 977 -12.28 -29.97 -20.56
CA CYS A 977 -13.51 -29.19 -20.50
C CYS A 977 -14.77 -30.03 -20.79
N SER A 978 -14.62 -31.23 -21.37
CA SER A 978 -15.72 -32.17 -21.65
C SER A 978 -16.88 -31.57 -22.45
N LEU A 979 -16.60 -30.58 -23.31
CA LEU A 979 -17.63 -29.87 -24.06
C LEU A 979 -18.26 -30.76 -25.14
N VAL A 980 -19.57 -30.60 -25.33
CA VAL A 980 -20.28 -31.31 -26.40
C VAL A 980 -20.13 -30.53 -27.70
N ASP A 981 -19.06 -30.82 -28.43
CA ASP A 981 -18.94 -30.32 -29.80
C ASP A 981 -20.07 -30.91 -30.66
N GLY A 982 -21.06 -30.07 -31.00
CA GLY A 982 -22.23 -30.43 -31.80
C GLY A 982 -21.96 -30.46 -33.31
N GLY A 983 -20.73 -30.19 -33.75
CA GLY A 983 -20.35 -30.22 -35.16
C GLY A 983 -20.22 -31.64 -35.73
N LEU A 984 -20.80 -31.86 -36.91
CA LEU A 984 -20.45 -32.97 -37.80
C LEU A 984 -19.13 -32.68 -38.50
#